data_AF-A0A6G8BT14-F1
#
_entry.id   AF-A0A6G8BT14-F1
#
_cell.length_a   1.000
_cell.length_b   1.000
_cell.length_c   1.000
_cell.angle_alpha   90.00
_cell.angle_beta   90.00
_cell.angle_gamma   90.00
#
_symmetry.space_group_name_H-M   'P 1'
#
loop_
_entity.id
_entity.type
_entity.pdbx_description
1 polymer ?
#
loop_
_entity_poly.entity_id
_entity_poly.type
_entity_poly.pdbx_seq_one_letter_code
_entity_poly.pdbx_strand_id
1 'polypeptide(L)'
;MKIWTHLFRTALVAMLMSANVANAQNILVLTTGGQNSRPAPELENKYMPAMVQEFSSPLTFGDFTTGGNPCSGTNSTTVGSLTKSVTCNQTELVNGTVMASSTFDPGYDLLVVASAYTTIDAADWAVIEDAVQTRKVRGAVFFIDTINGANTTAIEGLLSRVMGAPVTQGSQFPGGNFYFPLNTAAAAQSSFTGLPTLELNSGFYAYNGVPSRYALYTGVNELATATPGNATDPTSATGIFVPQSDSYAGAGACVFGVTDIGWGVSGTGHNIGKLGNAFLTEFNKSAPDGICATPLAAPPTLAIQKTTTANTAAFPSNGVAVPYTVEVSNVSTTALALNVGVSDPQPTGITLGQWACTQITPAAPANLCPTGLPTGDLVTTIASLPAGAKLQFTTSGTVTDNTQSLTNVATLQLPPGAICDGGGNPCTSQVSFALPPSISVICEPSSILDSPSQTAVCSISSSISAPAGGLTVALIPPASPHGRYSTDCGSTITILEGSLKATCSITATPNDTPGDGDVNVTLALATRPVGANYQTGLPSQATVLVKDDDVAAATPEATLSCTPTTLVDAENQVSICTVSLSAPAPAGGLGIIIVPPATNGRYSTTCASPLAVPAGASTATCAITATPNTVAGDGSASALVQLIPGTGYGVGNQAQATVNINDDDQTMTVAPVPTLGQWAMMILSILVASIGVGLSRRQLRK
;
A
#
# COMPACT_ATOMS: atom_id res chain seq x y z
N MET A 1 57.85 -10.20 -8.92
CA MET A 1 57.82 -11.67 -9.11
C MET A 1 56.65 -12.40 -8.44
N LYS A 2 55.87 -11.79 -7.52
CA LYS A 2 54.69 -12.42 -6.88
C LYS A 2 53.33 -12.15 -7.54
N ILE A 3 53.27 -11.23 -8.52
CA ILE A 3 52.02 -10.85 -9.21
C ILE A 3 51.75 -11.77 -10.42
N TRP A 4 52.79 -12.35 -11.00
CA TRP A 4 52.67 -13.25 -12.16
C TRP A 4 52.19 -14.66 -11.80
N THR A 5 52.42 -15.12 -10.57
CA THR A 5 51.97 -16.44 -10.09
C THR A 5 50.48 -16.50 -9.76
N HIS A 6 49.85 -15.36 -9.45
CA HIS A 6 48.40 -15.30 -9.25
C HIS A 6 47.64 -15.28 -10.58
N LEU A 7 48.07 -14.47 -11.56
CA LEU A 7 47.47 -14.48 -12.90
C LEU A 7 47.59 -15.84 -13.60
N PHE A 8 48.69 -16.56 -13.43
CA PHE A 8 48.82 -17.92 -13.95
C PHE A 8 47.93 -18.93 -13.22
N ARG A 9 47.70 -18.80 -11.91
CA ARG A 9 46.79 -19.69 -11.17
C ARG A 9 45.32 -19.41 -11.48
N THR A 10 44.92 -18.15 -11.69
CA THR A 10 43.53 -17.82 -12.05
C THR A 10 43.23 -18.19 -13.51
N ALA A 11 44.20 -18.02 -14.42
CA ALA A 11 44.08 -18.49 -15.80
C ALA A 11 44.11 -20.03 -15.92
N LEU A 12 44.91 -20.72 -15.10
CA LEU A 12 44.95 -22.18 -15.06
C LEU A 12 43.70 -22.78 -14.40
N VAL A 13 43.10 -22.12 -13.39
CA VAL A 13 41.81 -22.55 -12.82
C VAL A 13 40.63 -22.25 -13.77
N ALA A 14 40.69 -21.17 -14.55
CA ALA A 14 39.72 -20.92 -15.63
C ALA A 14 39.89 -21.88 -16.83
N MET A 15 41.12 -22.29 -17.17
CA MET A 15 41.41 -23.31 -18.19
C MET A 15 41.21 -24.76 -17.69
N LEU A 16 41.25 -25.01 -16.39
CA LEU A 16 40.93 -26.31 -15.78
C LEU A 16 39.43 -26.48 -15.49
N MET A 17 38.62 -25.42 -15.63
CA MET A 17 37.15 -25.52 -15.66
C MET A 17 36.56 -25.64 -17.07
N SER A 18 37.38 -25.57 -18.13
CA SER A 18 36.96 -25.79 -19.51
C SER A 18 37.16 -27.23 -20.02
N ALA A 19 37.25 -28.20 -19.11
CA ALA A 19 37.21 -29.63 -19.44
C ALA A 19 36.03 -30.31 -18.75
N ASN A 20 34.83 -29.73 -18.88
CA ASN A 20 33.62 -30.49 -18.61
C ASN A 20 33.37 -31.39 -19.81
N VAL A 21 33.95 -32.59 -19.73
CA VAL A 21 33.59 -33.72 -20.56
C VAL A 21 32.08 -33.85 -20.46
N ALA A 22 31.37 -33.57 -21.55
CA ALA A 22 29.98 -33.97 -21.69
C ALA A 22 29.92 -35.49 -21.34
N ASN A 23 28.91 -36.10 -20.72
CA ASN A 23 27.48 -35.98 -20.99
C ASN A 23 26.73 -36.62 -19.80
N ALA A 24 25.97 -35.82 -19.06
CA ALA A 24 24.65 -36.29 -18.66
C ALA A 24 23.91 -36.53 -19.97
N GLN A 25 23.43 -37.75 -20.23
CA GLN A 25 22.65 -38.02 -21.44
C GLN A 25 21.19 -38.00 -21.03
N ASN A 26 20.54 -36.85 -21.23
CA ASN A 26 19.10 -36.71 -21.06
C ASN A 26 18.44 -36.95 -22.42
N ILE A 27 17.85 -38.13 -22.60
CA ILE A 27 17.23 -38.56 -23.87
C ILE A 27 15.72 -38.55 -23.71
N LEU A 28 15.02 -37.92 -24.65
CA LEU A 28 13.58 -38.02 -24.79
C LEU A 28 13.23 -38.91 -25.98
N VAL A 29 12.45 -39.95 -25.76
CA VAL A 29 11.94 -40.85 -26.81
C VAL A 29 10.44 -40.68 -26.90
N LEU A 30 9.97 -40.10 -28.00
CA LEU A 30 8.56 -39.95 -28.34
C LEU A 30 8.22 -40.98 -29.40
N THR A 31 7.22 -41.82 -29.13
CA THR A 31 6.76 -42.81 -30.10
C THR A 31 5.26 -42.78 -30.20
N THR A 32 4.69 -43.19 -31.33
CA THR A 32 3.23 -43.37 -31.46
C THR A 32 2.70 -44.61 -30.74
N GLY A 33 3.59 -45.39 -30.12
CA GLY A 33 3.27 -46.58 -29.34
C GLY A 33 2.77 -47.76 -30.18
N GLY A 34 2.97 -48.97 -29.65
CA GLY A 34 2.32 -50.18 -30.16
C GLY A 34 0.89 -50.31 -29.64
N GLN A 35 0.00 -49.39 -29.98
CA GLN A 35 -1.43 -49.62 -29.74
C GLN A 35 -1.88 -50.83 -30.57
N ASN A 36 -1.90 -51.98 -29.91
CA ASN A 36 -2.28 -53.30 -30.43
C ASN A 36 -3.78 -53.42 -30.79
N SER A 37 -4.41 -52.34 -31.27
CA SER A 37 -5.84 -52.30 -31.58
C SER A 37 -6.15 -52.72 -33.02
N ARG A 38 -5.13 -52.90 -33.89
CA ARG A 38 -5.32 -53.54 -35.20
C ARG A 38 -4.98 -55.04 -35.15
N PRO A 39 -5.88 -55.93 -35.61
CA PRO A 39 -5.55 -57.34 -35.77
C PRO A 39 -4.45 -57.48 -36.84
N ALA A 40 -3.49 -58.38 -36.60
CA ALA A 40 -2.33 -58.63 -37.46
C ALA A 40 -2.72 -58.72 -38.96
N PRO A 41 -1.91 -58.10 -39.87
CA PRO A 41 -0.45 -58.13 -39.83
C PRO A 41 0.20 -56.75 -40.03
N GLU A 42 0.05 -55.79 -39.13
CA GLU A 42 0.82 -54.52 -39.18
C GLU A 42 1.89 -54.54 -38.08
N LEU A 43 3.01 -55.17 -38.44
CA LEU A 43 4.03 -55.69 -37.54
C LEU A 43 5.10 -54.67 -37.14
N GLU A 44 5.12 -53.42 -37.61
CA GLU A 44 6.29 -52.55 -37.35
C GLU A 44 6.32 -51.88 -35.97
N ASN A 45 5.17 -51.63 -35.35
CA ASN A 45 5.16 -51.13 -33.98
C ASN A 45 5.81 -52.11 -32.97
N LYS A 46 6.01 -53.38 -33.35
CA LYS A 46 6.79 -54.36 -32.57
C LYS A 46 8.28 -53.99 -32.48
N TYR A 47 8.79 -53.12 -33.35
CA TYR A 47 10.20 -52.71 -33.40
C TYR A 47 10.51 -51.55 -32.43
N MET A 48 9.49 -50.84 -31.93
CA MET A 48 9.67 -49.70 -31.02
C MET A 48 10.43 -50.04 -29.73
N PRO A 49 10.21 -51.19 -29.05
CA PRO A 49 11.01 -51.59 -27.89
C PRO A 49 12.51 -51.76 -28.22
N ALA A 50 12.83 -52.32 -29.40
CA ALA A 50 14.21 -52.49 -29.83
C ALA A 50 14.89 -51.14 -30.10
N MET A 51 14.15 -50.18 -30.67
CA MET A 51 14.65 -48.80 -30.83
C MET A 51 14.88 -48.11 -29.48
N VAL A 52 13.94 -48.21 -28.54
CA VAL A 52 14.13 -47.67 -27.18
C VAL A 52 15.40 -48.28 -26.55
N GLN A 53 15.56 -49.60 -26.66
CA GLN A 53 16.72 -50.32 -26.16
C GLN A 53 18.02 -49.88 -26.83
N GLU A 54 17.99 -49.53 -28.11
CA GLU A 54 19.16 -49.07 -28.86
C GLU A 54 19.74 -47.77 -28.29
N PHE A 55 18.88 -46.86 -27.82
CA PHE A 55 19.31 -45.60 -27.21
C PHE A 55 19.47 -45.67 -25.68
N SER A 56 18.91 -46.69 -25.02
CA SER A 56 19.04 -46.88 -23.57
C SER A 56 20.16 -47.83 -23.15
N SER A 57 20.44 -48.88 -23.92
CA SER A 57 21.44 -49.89 -23.58
C SER A 57 22.89 -49.37 -23.50
N PRO A 58 23.34 -48.41 -24.33
CA PRO A 58 24.67 -47.81 -24.18
C PRO A 58 24.83 -47.01 -22.87
N LEU A 59 23.71 -46.76 -22.19
CA LEU A 59 23.65 -46.09 -20.89
C LEU A 59 23.55 -47.02 -19.69
N THR A 60 23.79 -48.31 -19.88
CA THR A 60 23.78 -49.34 -18.83
C THR A 60 22.40 -49.57 -18.18
N PHE A 61 21.32 -49.13 -18.83
CA PHE A 61 19.96 -49.49 -18.42
C PHE A 61 19.68 -50.96 -18.78
N GLY A 62 19.29 -51.77 -17.79
CA GLY A 62 18.85 -53.15 -17.99
C GLY A 62 17.57 -53.25 -18.81
N ASP A 63 17.37 -54.42 -19.44
CA ASP A 63 16.32 -54.76 -20.41
C ASP A 63 14.94 -54.10 -20.17
N PHE A 64 14.48 -53.31 -21.14
CA PHE A 64 13.06 -52.93 -21.28
C PHE A 64 12.19 -54.10 -21.81
N THR A 65 12.76 -55.31 -21.94
CA THR A 65 12.19 -56.43 -22.71
C THR A 65 11.41 -57.46 -21.87
N THR A 66 11.36 -57.38 -20.55
CA THR A 66 10.53 -58.29 -19.74
C THR A 66 9.13 -57.74 -19.48
N GLY A 67 8.20 -58.04 -20.39
CA GLY A 67 6.76 -58.17 -20.11
C GLY A 67 5.90 -56.90 -20.20
N GLY A 68 5.04 -56.84 -21.24
CA GLY A 68 3.77 -56.08 -21.24
C GLY A 68 3.87 -54.55 -21.08
N ASN A 69 4.19 -53.84 -22.17
CA ASN A 69 4.11 -52.40 -22.48
C ASN A 69 3.56 -51.39 -21.42
N PRO A 70 4.03 -50.12 -21.34
CA PRO A 70 4.90 -49.42 -22.29
C PRO A 70 6.04 -48.57 -21.71
N CYS A 71 6.91 -48.12 -22.60
CA CYS A 71 7.91 -47.09 -22.40
C CYS A 71 7.24 -45.73 -22.08
N SER A 72 6.64 -45.62 -20.89
CA SER A 72 5.94 -44.43 -20.38
C SER A 72 6.53 -44.13 -19.01
N GLY A 73 7.58 -43.33 -18.98
CA GLY A 73 8.30 -42.99 -17.76
C GLY A 73 9.75 -42.59 -17.99
N THR A 74 10.42 -42.22 -16.91
CA THR A 74 11.83 -41.82 -16.91
C THR A 74 12.65 -42.81 -16.12
N ASN A 75 13.69 -43.37 -16.75
CA ASN A 75 14.71 -44.16 -16.09
C ASN A 75 16.00 -43.35 -16.00
N SER A 76 16.57 -43.26 -14.80
CA SER A 76 17.78 -42.47 -14.55
C SER A 76 18.83 -43.28 -13.78
N THR A 77 20.10 -43.08 -14.11
CA THR A 77 21.24 -43.63 -13.36
C THR A 77 22.28 -42.54 -13.13
N THR A 78 22.99 -42.59 -12.01
CA THR A 78 24.03 -41.63 -11.67
C THR A 78 25.37 -42.35 -11.60
N VAL A 79 26.34 -41.89 -12.40
CA VAL A 79 27.72 -42.41 -12.41
C VAL A 79 28.65 -41.25 -12.05
N GLY A 80 29.23 -41.30 -10.85
CA GLY A 80 29.99 -40.17 -10.30
C GLY A 80 29.08 -38.96 -10.03
N SER A 81 29.37 -37.80 -10.61
CA SER A 81 28.55 -36.58 -10.54
C SER A 81 27.60 -36.39 -11.75
N LEU A 82 27.54 -37.36 -12.66
CA LEU A 82 26.74 -37.27 -13.90
C LEU A 82 25.47 -38.12 -13.77
N THR A 83 24.32 -37.50 -13.96
CA THR A 83 23.03 -38.21 -14.09
C THR A 83 22.70 -38.40 -15.56
N LYS A 84 22.35 -39.62 -15.94
CA LYS A 84 21.87 -39.98 -17.28
C LYS A 84 20.42 -40.40 -17.17
N SER A 85 19.57 -39.95 -18.07
CA SER A 85 18.13 -40.19 -18.05
C SER A 85 17.60 -40.53 -19.43
N VAL A 86 16.71 -41.51 -19.51
CA VAL A 86 15.91 -41.80 -20.70
C VAL A 86 14.46 -41.65 -20.29
N THR A 87 13.80 -40.62 -20.81
CA THR A 87 12.36 -40.41 -20.71
C THR A 87 11.73 -40.94 -21.98
N CYS A 88 10.66 -41.70 -21.82
CA CYS A 88 9.94 -42.27 -22.94
C CYS A 88 8.44 -42.04 -22.79
N ASN A 89 7.79 -41.68 -23.88
CA ASN A 89 6.34 -41.47 -23.93
C ASN A 89 5.79 -42.04 -25.24
N GLN A 90 4.92 -43.05 -25.10
CA GLN A 90 4.32 -43.74 -26.24
C GLN A 90 2.95 -43.18 -26.67
N THR A 91 2.40 -42.24 -25.92
CA THR A 91 1.05 -41.71 -26.18
C THR A 91 1.05 -40.26 -26.60
N GLU A 92 2.12 -39.51 -26.34
CA GLU A 92 2.17 -38.07 -26.59
C GLU A 92 1.75 -37.70 -28.01
N LEU A 93 2.30 -38.42 -28.99
CA LEU A 93 2.15 -38.10 -30.41
C LEU A 93 0.77 -38.44 -31.00
N VAL A 94 -0.12 -39.06 -30.22
CA VAL A 94 -1.38 -39.65 -30.70
C VAL A 94 -2.56 -39.47 -29.73
N ASN A 95 -2.41 -38.62 -28.71
CA ASN A 95 -3.40 -38.48 -27.65
C ASN A 95 -4.54 -37.50 -28.02
N GLY A 96 -4.51 -36.90 -29.22
CA GLY A 96 -5.49 -35.93 -29.70
C GLY A 96 -5.42 -34.56 -29.03
N THR A 97 -4.45 -34.35 -28.15
CA THR A 97 -4.16 -33.09 -27.45
C THR A 97 -2.82 -32.58 -27.94
N VAL A 98 -2.74 -31.28 -28.27
CA VAL A 98 -1.48 -30.68 -28.71
C VAL A 98 -0.42 -30.83 -27.62
N MET A 99 0.73 -31.39 -27.97
CA MET A 99 1.91 -31.50 -27.12
C MET A 99 2.23 -30.14 -26.50
N ALA A 100 2.43 -30.12 -25.18
CA ALA A 100 2.83 -28.90 -24.51
C ALA A 100 4.25 -28.48 -24.95
N SER A 101 4.46 -27.20 -25.26
CA SER A 101 5.80 -26.69 -25.59
C SER A 101 6.81 -26.76 -24.44
N SER A 102 6.32 -27.02 -23.21
CA SER A 102 7.12 -27.32 -22.02
C SER A 102 7.66 -28.75 -21.97
N THR A 103 7.20 -29.64 -22.86
CA THR A 103 7.67 -31.03 -22.94
C THR A 103 9.18 -31.13 -23.14
N PHE A 104 9.80 -30.11 -23.74
CA PHE A 104 11.23 -30.06 -24.00
C PHE A 104 12.04 -29.26 -22.97
N ASP A 105 11.45 -28.85 -21.84
CA ASP A 105 12.15 -28.07 -20.82
C ASP A 105 12.76 -28.94 -19.71
N PRO A 106 13.92 -28.54 -19.13
CA PRO A 106 14.77 -27.42 -19.54
C PRO A 106 15.62 -27.69 -20.79
N GLY A 107 15.58 -28.92 -21.31
CA GLY A 107 16.25 -29.34 -22.54
C GLY A 107 16.68 -30.81 -22.52
N TYR A 108 16.89 -31.38 -23.71
CA TYR A 108 17.33 -32.77 -23.90
C TYR A 108 18.58 -32.85 -24.80
N ASP A 109 19.52 -33.73 -24.48
CA ASP A 109 20.68 -33.93 -25.35
C ASP A 109 20.28 -34.61 -26.66
N LEU A 110 19.32 -35.52 -26.60
CA LEU A 110 18.82 -36.25 -27.76
C LEU A 110 17.30 -36.41 -27.70
N LEU A 111 16.65 -36.02 -28.77
CA LEU A 111 15.26 -36.38 -29.06
C LEU A 111 15.24 -37.55 -30.04
N VAL A 112 14.44 -38.57 -29.78
CA VAL A 112 14.12 -39.64 -30.73
C VAL A 112 12.62 -39.60 -30.97
N VAL A 113 12.21 -39.37 -32.22
CA VAL A 113 10.81 -39.41 -32.65
C VAL A 113 10.62 -40.62 -33.54
N ALA A 114 9.65 -41.46 -33.22
CA ALA A 114 9.46 -42.73 -33.91
C ALA A 114 7.99 -43.02 -34.20
N SER A 115 7.70 -43.34 -35.45
CA SER A 115 6.34 -43.64 -35.88
C SER A 115 6.36 -44.65 -37.03
N ALA A 116 5.53 -45.69 -36.91
CA ALA A 116 5.27 -46.68 -37.95
C ALA A 116 3.76 -46.74 -38.19
N TYR A 117 3.31 -46.51 -39.43
CA TYR A 117 1.90 -46.51 -39.87
C TYR A 117 0.89 -45.59 -39.15
N THR A 118 1.13 -45.24 -37.88
CA THR A 118 0.26 -44.39 -37.05
C THR A 118 0.61 -42.92 -37.27
N THR A 119 -0.37 -42.13 -37.69
CA THR A 119 -0.17 -40.69 -37.91
C THR A 119 0.11 -39.97 -36.59
N ILE A 120 1.16 -39.15 -36.57
CA ILE A 120 1.46 -38.20 -35.48
C ILE A 120 0.46 -37.06 -35.58
N ASP A 121 -0.08 -36.62 -34.45
CA ASP A 121 -0.99 -35.47 -34.38
C ASP A 121 -0.36 -34.24 -35.05
N ALA A 122 -1.07 -33.65 -36.02
CA ALA A 122 -0.49 -32.64 -36.91
C ALA A 122 0.04 -31.39 -36.17
N ALA A 123 -0.56 -31.07 -35.03
CA ALA A 123 -0.16 -29.93 -34.19
C ALA A 123 1.18 -30.19 -33.46
N ASP A 124 1.53 -31.45 -33.18
CA ASP A 124 2.74 -31.82 -32.45
C ASP A 124 4.01 -31.61 -33.28
N TRP A 125 3.89 -31.72 -34.60
CA TRP A 125 5.00 -31.43 -35.51
C TRP A 125 5.54 -30.01 -35.35
N ALA A 126 4.66 -29.03 -35.12
CA ALA A 126 5.08 -27.65 -34.88
C ALA A 126 5.88 -27.52 -33.56
N VAL A 127 5.50 -28.27 -32.53
CA VAL A 127 6.16 -28.26 -31.21
C VAL A 127 7.51 -28.98 -31.26
N ILE A 128 7.59 -30.10 -31.97
CA ILE A 128 8.83 -30.84 -32.21
C ILE A 128 9.80 -29.99 -33.04
N GLU A 129 9.30 -29.35 -34.10
CA GLU A 129 10.10 -28.49 -34.96
C GLU A 129 10.64 -27.27 -34.19
N ASP A 130 9.82 -26.64 -33.35
CA ASP A 130 10.22 -25.56 -32.45
C ASP A 130 11.41 -25.99 -31.57
N ALA A 131 11.35 -27.19 -30.97
CA ALA A 131 12.42 -27.70 -30.13
C ALA A 131 13.74 -27.92 -30.90
N VAL A 132 13.65 -28.39 -32.15
CA VAL A 132 14.81 -28.54 -33.06
C VAL A 132 15.36 -27.18 -33.46
N GLN A 133 14.50 -26.25 -33.86
CA GLN A 133 14.91 -24.93 -34.35
C GLN A 133 15.54 -24.07 -33.25
N THR A 134 15.01 -24.15 -32.02
CA THR A 134 15.45 -23.34 -30.87
C THR A 134 16.55 -24.00 -30.04
N ARG A 135 16.99 -25.21 -30.40
CA ARG A 135 17.96 -26.02 -29.64
C ARG A 135 17.54 -26.24 -28.18
N LYS A 136 16.24 -26.48 -27.95
CA LYS A 136 15.78 -27.19 -26.74
C LYS A 136 16.25 -28.64 -26.73
N VAL A 137 16.60 -29.17 -27.90
CA VAL A 137 17.34 -30.41 -28.05
C VAL A 137 18.72 -30.15 -28.68
N ARG A 138 19.77 -30.89 -28.30
CA ARG A 138 21.09 -30.79 -28.98
C ARG A 138 21.09 -31.52 -30.32
N GLY A 139 20.33 -32.61 -30.41
CA GLY A 139 19.98 -33.22 -31.68
C GLY A 139 18.70 -34.04 -31.63
N ALA A 140 18.20 -34.35 -32.82
CA ALA A 140 16.98 -35.11 -33.02
C ALA A 140 17.20 -36.24 -34.04
N VAL A 141 16.65 -37.40 -33.73
CA VAL A 141 16.63 -38.59 -34.58
C VAL A 141 15.17 -38.90 -34.92
N PHE A 142 14.87 -39.03 -36.21
CA PHE A 142 13.55 -39.29 -36.73
C PHE A 142 13.52 -40.65 -37.42
N PHE A 143 12.78 -41.60 -36.86
CA PHE A 143 12.40 -42.87 -37.49
C PHE A 143 10.95 -42.77 -37.94
N ILE A 144 10.76 -42.22 -39.13
CA ILE A 144 9.43 -41.99 -39.69
C ILE A 144 9.27 -42.89 -40.89
N ASP A 145 8.43 -43.91 -40.72
CA ASP A 145 8.03 -44.77 -41.83
C ASP A 145 7.30 -43.94 -42.88
N THR A 146 7.92 -43.91 -44.06
CA THR A 146 7.50 -43.10 -45.21
C THR A 146 6.29 -43.68 -45.97
N ILE A 147 5.74 -44.83 -45.57
CA ILE A 147 4.44 -45.32 -46.05
C ILE A 147 3.28 -44.45 -45.55
N ASN A 148 3.37 -43.87 -44.34
CA ASN A 148 2.32 -42.99 -43.83
C ASN A 148 2.43 -41.60 -44.47
N GLY A 149 1.61 -41.34 -45.50
CA GLY A 149 1.70 -40.11 -46.28
C GLY A 149 1.60 -38.79 -45.49
N ALA A 150 0.87 -38.76 -44.36
CA ALA A 150 0.78 -37.58 -43.52
C ALA A 150 2.09 -37.30 -42.76
N ASN A 151 2.66 -38.33 -42.13
CA ASN A 151 3.95 -38.23 -41.47
C ASN A 151 5.08 -37.97 -42.47
N THR A 152 5.04 -38.60 -43.65
CA THR A 152 5.97 -38.38 -44.77
C THR A 152 6.01 -36.91 -45.18
N THR A 153 4.83 -36.32 -45.43
CA THR A 153 4.74 -34.90 -45.81
C THR A 153 5.31 -33.98 -44.73
N ALA A 154 5.03 -34.30 -43.46
CA ALA A 154 5.50 -33.49 -42.33
C ALA A 154 7.02 -33.58 -42.13
N ILE A 155 7.61 -34.78 -42.17
CA ILE A 155 9.06 -34.96 -42.01
C ILE A 155 9.83 -34.40 -43.20
N GLU A 156 9.32 -34.51 -44.43
CA GLU A 156 9.91 -33.87 -45.62
C GLU A 156 9.94 -32.35 -45.48
N GLY A 157 8.86 -31.75 -44.98
CA GLY A 157 8.81 -30.32 -44.67
C GLY A 157 9.84 -29.90 -43.63
N LEU A 158 9.93 -30.64 -42.52
CA LEU A 158 10.91 -30.38 -41.46
C LEU A 158 12.34 -30.49 -41.99
N LEU A 159 12.68 -31.59 -42.67
CA LEU A 159 14.01 -31.81 -43.25
C LEU A 159 14.36 -30.73 -44.28
N SER A 160 13.37 -30.29 -45.07
CA SER A 160 13.58 -29.21 -46.04
C SER A 160 13.98 -27.90 -45.38
N ARG A 161 13.34 -27.55 -44.27
CA ARG A 161 13.63 -26.32 -43.50
C ARG A 161 14.94 -26.41 -42.73
N VAL A 162 15.22 -27.58 -42.15
CA VAL A 162 16.48 -27.86 -41.46
C VAL A 162 17.68 -27.70 -42.41
N MET A 163 17.60 -28.25 -43.63
CA MET A 163 18.70 -28.18 -44.60
C MET A 163 18.73 -26.90 -45.44
N GLY A 164 17.62 -26.18 -45.53
CA GLY A 164 17.45 -25.08 -46.49
C GLY A 164 17.38 -25.55 -47.95
N ALA A 165 16.98 -26.80 -48.21
CA ALA A 165 16.89 -27.42 -49.53
C ALA A 165 15.62 -28.29 -49.62
N PRO A 166 14.93 -28.35 -50.76
CA PRO A 166 13.69 -29.12 -50.88
C PRO A 166 13.95 -30.62 -50.79
N VAL A 167 13.18 -31.29 -49.94
CA VAL A 167 13.12 -32.75 -49.80
C VAL A 167 11.75 -33.22 -50.24
N THR A 168 11.70 -34.28 -51.04
CA THR A 168 10.45 -34.88 -51.49
C THR A 168 10.53 -36.40 -51.45
N GLN A 169 9.39 -37.05 -51.53
CA GLN A 169 9.32 -38.51 -51.66
C GLN A 169 10.06 -38.99 -52.92
N GLY A 170 10.87 -40.02 -52.77
CA GLY A 170 11.67 -40.67 -53.80
C GLY A 170 11.14 -42.05 -54.20
N SER A 171 12.03 -42.92 -54.67
CA SER A 171 11.68 -44.28 -55.12
C SER A 171 11.25 -45.19 -53.96
N GLN A 172 10.30 -46.08 -54.25
CA GLN A 172 9.81 -47.07 -53.29
C GLN A 172 10.73 -48.30 -53.22
N PHE A 173 10.84 -48.86 -52.03
CA PHE A 173 11.47 -50.13 -51.71
C PHE A 173 10.41 -51.12 -51.21
N PRO A 174 9.74 -51.88 -52.11
CA PRO A 174 8.50 -52.57 -51.78
C PRO A 174 8.66 -53.92 -51.06
N GLY A 175 9.86 -54.52 -51.02
CA GLY A 175 10.05 -55.86 -50.46
C GLY A 175 11.52 -56.31 -50.34
N GLY A 176 11.91 -56.86 -49.18
CA GLY A 176 13.25 -57.39 -48.92
C GLY A 176 14.00 -56.66 -47.80
N ASN A 177 15.18 -57.18 -47.44
CA ASN A 177 16.14 -56.48 -46.58
C ASN A 177 17.10 -55.69 -47.48
N PHE A 178 17.29 -54.42 -47.17
CA PHE A 178 18.14 -53.52 -47.92
C PHE A 178 19.30 -53.05 -47.05
N TYR A 179 20.50 -53.02 -47.61
CA TYR A 179 21.72 -52.65 -46.92
C TYR A 179 22.33 -51.42 -47.59
N PHE A 180 22.34 -50.31 -46.88
CA PHE A 180 22.81 -49.03 -47.38
C PHE A 180 24.20 -48.72 -46.80
N PRO A 181 25.25 -48.67 -47.62
CA PRO A 181 26.58 -48.34 -47.14
C PRO A 181 26.65 -46.86 -46.72
N LEU A 182 27.54 -46.58 -45.79
CA LEU A 182 27.86 -45.22 -45.38
C LEU A 182 28.46 -44.42 -46.55
N ASN A 183 27.86 -43.27 -46.86
CA ASN A 183 28.27 -42.42 -47.98
C ASN A 183 29.53 -41.62 -47.65
N THR A 184 30.60 -41.81 -48.42
CA THR A 184 31.89 -41.11 -48.25
C THR A 184 31.84 -39.63 -48.61
N ALA A 185 30.82 -39.18 -49.35
CA ALA A 185 30.60 -37.76 -49.68
C ALA A 185 29.83 -37.01 -48.58
N ALA A 186 29.25 -37.69 -47.60
CA ALA A 186 28.50 -37.06 -46.52
C ALA A 186 29.46 -36.35 -45.55
N ALA A 187 29.11 -35.13 -45.13
CA ALA A 187 29.92 -34.32 -44.22
C ALA A 187 30.13 -35.01 -42.86
N ALA A 188 29.14 -35.80 -42.43
CA ALA A 188 29.17 -36.52 -41.16
C ALA A 188 29.79 -37.93 -41.27
N GLN A 189 30.31 -38.35 -42.44
CA GLN A 189 30.72 -39.74 -42.65
C GLN A 189 31.71 -40.26 -41.60
N SER A 190 32.75 -39.48 -41.27
CA SER A 190 33.76 -39.87 -40.29
C SER A 190 33.21 -40.09 -38.88
N SER A 191 32.04 -39.52 -38.58
CA SER A 191 31.36 -39.65 -37.29
C SER A 191 30.57 -40.95 -37.15
N PHE A 192 30.24 -41.61 -38.26
CA PHE A 192 29.36 -42.79 -38.29
C PHE A 192 30.08 -44.08 -38.71
N THR A 193 31.40 -44.15 -38.57
CA THR A 193 32.19 -45.37 -38.90
C THR A 193 31.81 -46.59 -38.04
N GLY A 194 31.22 -46.38 -36.86
CA GLY A 194 30.64 -47.43 -36.01
C GLY A 194 29.35 -48.04 -36.56
N LEU A 195 28.72 -47.40 -37.55
CA LEU A 195 27.55 -47.87 -38.29
C LEU A 195 27.85 -47.84 -39.81
N PRO A 196 28.74 -48.72 -40.31
CA PRO A 196 29.20 -48.69 -41.70
C PRO A 196 28.12 -49.08 -42.72
N THR A 197 27.02 -49.67 -42.25
CA THR A 197 25.90 -50.11 -43.07
C THR A 197 24.62 -49.90 -42.28
N LEU A 198 23.65 -49.20 -42.86
CA LEU A 198 22.29 -49.10 -42.36
C LEU A 198 21.43 -50.15 -43.04
N GLU A 199 20.81 -51.03 -42.26
CA GLU A 199 19.85 -52.00 -42.76
C GLU A 199 18.42 -51.49 -42.58
N LEU A 200 17.61 -51.53 -43.63
CA LEU A 200 16.16 -51.25 -43.56
C LEU A 200 15.39 -52.43 -44.16
N ASN A 201 14.14 -52.60 -43.75
CA ASN A 201 13.31 -53.72 -44.20
C ASN A 201 12.41 -53.25 -45.35
N SER A 202 11.42 -54.05 -45.72
CA SER A 202 10.48 -53.73 -46.79
C SER A 202 9.54 -52.59 -46.41
N GLY A 203 9.11 -51.83 -47.41
CA GLY A 203 7.94 -50.97 -47.30
C GLY A 203 8.29 -49.55 -46.89
N PHE A 204 9.13 -48.88 -47.67
CA PHE A 204 9.43 -47.46 -47.46
C PHE A 204 9.75 -46.76 -48.78
N TYR A 205 9.85 -45.43 -48.77
CA TYR A 205 10.31 -44.59 -49.86
C TYR A 205 11.60 -43.87 -49.45
N ALA A 206 12.57 -43.76 -50.36
CA ALA A 206 13.73 -42.90 -50.15
C ALA A 206 13.32 -41.41 -50.12
N TYR A 207 14.15 -40.56 -49.53
CA TYR A 207 14.08 -39.10 -49.70
C TYR A 207 14.82 -38.69 -50.98
N ASN A 208 14.21 -37.85 -51.81
CA ASN A 208 14.83 -37.26 -52.99
C ASN A 208 15.14 -35.77 -52.78
N GLY A 209 16.01 -35.20 -53.62
CA GLY A 209 16.44 -33.80 -53.54
C GLY A 209 17.48 -33.52 -52.45
N VAL A 210 17.99 -34.57 -51.79
CA VAL A 210 18.94 -34.45 -50.68
C VAL A 210 20.33 -34.08 -51.21
N PRO A 211 20.96 -32.98 -50.78
CA PRO A 211 22.35 -32.70 -51.12
C PRO A 211 23.30 -33.81 -50.62
N SER A 212 24.29 -34.18 -51.44
CA SER A 212 25.24 -35.28 -51.13
C SER A 212 25.92 -35.17 -49.77
N ARG A 213 26.19 -33.94 -49.31
CA ARG A 213 26.80 -33.66 -48.01
C ARG A 213 25.93 -34.07 -46.81
N TYR A 214 24.61 -34.18 -47.01
CA TYR A 214 23.66 -34.59 -45.98
C TYR A 214 23.16 -36.03 -46.17
N ALA A 215 23.31 -36.62 -47.36
CA ALA A 215 22.89 -37.98 -47.67
C ALA A 215 23.84 -39.01 -47.02
N LEU A 216 23.65 -39.32 -45.73
CA LEU A 216 24.53 -40.20 -44.95
C LEU A 216 24.46 -41.67 -45.41
N TYR A 217 23.27 -42.13 -45.77
CA TYR A 217 23.03 -43.46 -46.33
C TYR A 217 22.20 -43.31 -47.61
N THR A 218 22.76 -43.75 -48.73
CA THR A 218 22.20 -43.57 -50.08
C THR A 218 21.67 -44.88 -50.64
N GLY A 219 20.53 -44.86 -51.33
CA GLY A 219 19.96 -46.02 -52.00
C GLY A 219 20.16 -45.97 -53.51
N VAL A 220 20.82 -46.99 -54.08
CA VAL A 220 20.77 -47.26 -55.52
C VAL A 220 20.01 -48.55 -55.76
N ASN A 221 19.22 -48.57 -56.84
CA ASN A 221 18.25 -49.62 -57.16
C ASN A 221 18.86 -50.91 -57.75
N GLU A 222 20.14 -51.21 -57.49
CA GLU A 222 20.77 -52.45 -57.99
C GLU A 222 21.67 -53.09 -56.92
N LEU A 223 21.17 -54.19 -56.35
CA LEU A 223 21.83 -55.17 -55.49
C LEU A 223 22.78 -54.64 -54.40
N ALA A 224 22.23 -54.55 -53.20
CA ALA A 224 22.97 -54.59 -51.95
C ALA A 224 23.87 -55.85 -51.87
N THR A 225 25.12 -55.72 -52.32
CA THR A 225 26.18 -56.72 -52.12
C THR A 225 27.40 -56.04 -51.52
N ALA A 226 27.35 -55.86 -50.20
CA ALA A 226 28.44 -55.82 -49.21
C ALA A 226 29.79 -55.15 -49.55
N THR A 227 29.89 -54.32 -50.58
CA THR A 227 31.11 -53.64 -50.97
C THR A 227 30.84 -52.13 -50.92
N PRO A 228 31.67 -51.32 -50.24
CA PRO A 228 31.55 -49.87 -50.26
C PRO A 228 31.79 -49.34 -51.69
N GLY A 229 30.72 -49.30 -52.49
CA GLY A 229 30.72 -48.73 -53.83
C GLY A 229 30.22 -47.30 -53.77
N ASN A 230 30.95 -46.39 -54.43
CA ASN A 230 30.56 -44.99 -54.59
C ASN A 230 29.12 -44.92 -55.15
N ALA A 231 28.17 -44.48 -54.33
CA ALA A 231 26.82 -44.19 -54.81
C ALA A 231 26.90 -42.97 -55.75
N THR A 232 26.69 -43.20 -57.04
CA THR A 232 26.81 -42.16 -58.08
C THR A 232 25.53 -41.35 -58.30
N ASP A 233 24.44 -41.64 -57.57
CA ASP A 233 23.24 -40.80 -57.56
C ASP A 233 23.10 -40.08 -56.20
N PRO A 234 23.59 -38.83 -56.08
CA PRO A 234 23.64 -38.11 -54.82
C PRO A 234 22.29 -37.56 -54.35
N THR A 235 21.19 -37.69 -55.11
CA THR A 235 19.93 -37.02 -54.77
C THR A 235 18.95 -37.86 -53.97
N SER A 236 19.12 -39.18 -53.92
CA SER A 236 18.25 -40.10 -53.17
C SER A 236 18.93 -40.70 -51.92
N ALA A 237 18.34 -40.51 -50.75
CA ALA A 237 18.87 -40.95 -49.46
C ALA A 237 17.83 -41.70 -48.62
N THR A 238 18.26 -42.73 -47.90
CA THR A 238 17.44 -43.46 -46.92
C THR A 238 17.80 -43.09 -45.48
N GLY A 239 18.99 -42.51 -45.30
CA GLY A 239 19.40 -41.84 -44.06
C GLY A 239 20.03 -40.49 -44.38
N ILE A 240 19.51 -39.43 -43.75
CA ILE A 240 19.98 -38.05 -43.88
C ILE A 240 20.57 -37.61 -42.56
N PHE A 241 21.73 -36.95 -42.59
CA PHE A 241 22.30 -36.28 -41.43
C PHE A 241 22.63 -34.83 -41.73
N VAL A 242 22.11 -33.92 -40.91
CA VAL A 242 22.36 -32.49 -40.99
C VAL A 242 23.15 -32.05 -39.75
N PRO A 243 24.42 -31.63 -39.92
CA PRO A 243 25.22 -31.10 -38.83
C PRO A 243 24.59 -29.86 -38.18
N GLN A 244 24.90 -29.60 -36.92
CA GLN A 244 24.42 -28.44 -36.19
C GLN A 244 24.75 -27.12 -36.91
N SER A 245 25.94 -27.04 -37.52
CA SER A 245 26.40 -25.85 -38.25
C SER A 245 25.56 -25.50 -39.48
N ASP A 246 24.83 -26.48 -40.04
CA ASP A 246 24.01 -26.28 -41.24
C ASP A 246 22.51 -26.17 -40.90
N SER A 247 22.07 -26.82 -39.82
CA SER A 247 20.67 -26.83 -39.35
C SER A 247 20.14 -25.43 -39.07
N TYR A 248 19.10 -25.00 -39.80
CA TYR A 248 18.56 -23.63 -39.73
C TYR A 248 19.65 -22.55 -39.81
N ALA A 249 20.61 -22.72 -40.73
CA ALA A 249 21.77 -21.83 -40.88
C ALA A 249 22.61 -21.68 -39.59
N GLY A 250 22.74 -22.75 -38.82
CA GLY A 250 23.52 -22.81 -37.57
C GLY A 250 22.74 -22.47 -36.31
N ALA A 251 21.44 -22.16 -36.42
CA ALA A 251 20.59 -21.86 -35.26
C ALA A 251 20.02 -23.11 -34.58
N GLY A 252 19.79 -24.19 -35.35
CA GLY A 252 19.07 -25.39 -34.93
C GLY A 252 19.93 -26.52 -34.38
N ALA A 253 19.28 -27.61 -34.00
CA ALA A 253 19.89 -28.84 -33.51
C ALA A 253 20.41 -29.73 -34.65
N CYS A 254 21.31 -30.68 -34.36
CA CYS A 254 21.64 -31.74 -35.32
C CYS A 254 20.41 -32.58 -35.65
N VAL A 255 20.24 -33.00 -36.91
CA VAL A 255 19.10 -33.83 -37.31
C VAL A 255 19.56 -35.07 -38.06
N PHE A 256 19.06 -36.22 -37.64
CA PHE A 256 19.17 -37.47 -38.38
C PHE A 256 17.78 -37.98 -38.75
N GLY A 257 17.51 -38.15 -40.05
CA GLY A 257 16.25 -38.67 -40.56
C GLY A 257 16.43 -40.01 -41.25
N VAL A 258 15.61 -40.99 -40.89
CA VAL A 258 15.56 -42.32 -41.52
C VAL A 258 14.15 -42.55 -42.06
N THR A 259 14.06 -43.15 -43.24
CA THR A 259 12.81 -43.38 -43.98
C THR A 259 11.94 -44.52 -43.46
N ASP A 260 12.45 -45.28 -42.49
CA ASP A 260 11.86 -46.53 -42.00
C ASP A 260 12.34 -46.84 -40.56
N ILE A 261 11.54 -47.63 -39.85
CA ILE A 261 11.78 -48.17 -38.50
C ILE A 261 11.86 -49.70 -38.47
N GLY A 262 11.58 -50.39 -39.59
CA GLY A 262 11.45 -51.84 -39.74
C GLY A 262 12.68 -52.72 -39.46
N TRP A 263 13.75 -52.18 -38.88
CA TRP A 263 15.06 -52.82 -38.71
C TRP A 263 15.26 -53.58 -37.39
N GLY A 264 14.32 -53.50 -36.44
CA GLY A 264 14.54 -53.89 -35.03
C GLY A 264 14.53 -55.40 -34.67
N VAL A 265 14.28 -56.34 -35.59
CA VAL A 265 14.42 -57.81 -35.33
C VAL A 265 15.07 -58.61 -36.46
N SER A 266 15.71 -57.99 -37.46
CA SER A 266 16.47 -58.78 -38.43
C SER A 266 17.77 -59.30 -37.79
N GLY A 267 17.92 -60.62 -37.72
CA GLY A 267 19.01 -61.33 -37.01
C GLY A 267 20.41 -61.21 -37.64
N THR A 268 20.66 -60.15 -38.41
CA THR A 268 21.91 -59.89 -39.16
C THR A 268 22.90 -59.01 -38.40
N GLY A 269 22.44 -58.23 -37.40
CA GLY A 269 23.29 -57.44 -36.51
C GLY A 269 23.95 -56.20 -37.13
N HIS A 270 23.43 -55.69 -38.25
CA HIS A 270 23.96 -54.46 -38.88
C HIS A 270 23.58 -53.18 -38.12
N ASN A 271 22.37 -53.10 -37.57
CA ASN A 271 21.93 -51.93 -36.79
C ASN A 271 22.00 -52.15 -35.27
N ILE A 272 21.65 -53.35 -34.80
CA ILE A 272 21.49 -53.70 -33.38
C ILE A 272 22.81 -53.44 -32.61
N GLY A 273 22.72 -52.63 -31.56
CA GLY A 273 23.82 -52.22 -30.68
C GLY A 273 24.81 -51.23 -31.31
N LYS A 274 24.57 -50.77 -32.54
CA LYS A 274 25.47 -49.89 -33.29
C LYS A 274 24.86 -48.54 -33.56
N LEU A 275 23.56 -48.48 -33.83
CA LEU A 275 22.87 -47.26 -34.21
C LEU A 275 22.91 -46.24 -33.06
N GLY A 276 22.37 -46.59 -31.90
CA GLY A 276 22.35 -45.70 -30.73
C GLY A 276 23.75 -45.40 -30.24
N ASN A 277 24.64 -46.39 -30.28
CA ASN A 277 26.05 -46.19 -29.94
C ASN A 277 26.76 -45.19 -30.88
N ALA A 278 26.50 -45.23 -32.19
CA ALA A 278 27.08 -44.29 -33.15
C ALA A 278 26.59 -42.85 -32.90
N PHE A 279 25.28 -42.66 -32.69
CA PHE A 279 24.72 -41.36 -32.34
C PHE A 279 25.30 -40.84 -31.02
N LEU A 280 25.20 -41.63 -29.96
CA LEU A 280 25.67 -41.21 -28.64
C LEU A 280 27.18 -40.94 -28.64
N THR A 281 27.97 -41.69 -29.40
CA THR A 281 29.39 -41.39 -29.58
C THR A 281 29.61 -40.01 -30.19
N GLU A 282 28.86 -39.64 -31.22
CA GLU A 282 28.95 -38.32 -31.83
C GLU A 282 28.47 -37.20 -30.90
N PHE A 283 27.30 -37.37 -30.26
CA PHE A 283 26.78 -36.42 -29.27
C PHE A 283 27.73 -36.24 -28.09
N ASN A 284 28.55 -37.26 -27.82
CA ASN A 284 29.49 -37.21 -26.73
C ASN A 284 30.79 -36.46 -27.02
N LYS A 285 31.07 -36.13 -28.29
CA LYS A 285 32.24 -35.34 -28.66
C LYS A 285 32.07 -33.89 -28.20
N SER A 286 33.18 -33.27 -27.81
CA SER A 286 33.23 -31.84 -27.48
C SER A 286 33.61 -31.00 -28.71
N ALA A 287 33.26 -29.71 -28.71
CA ALA A 287 33.67 -28.81 -29.77
C ALA A 287 35.21 -28.62 -29.73
N PRO A 288 35.90 -28.48 -30.88
CA PRO A 288 35.35 -28.37 -32.24
C PRO A 288 35.12 -29.71 -32.95
N ASP A 289 35.51 -30.83 -32.35
CA ASP A 289 35.57 -32.14 -33.03
C ASP A 289 34.20 -32.84 -33.18
N GLY A 290 33.20 -32.45 -32.39
CA GLY A 290 31.84 -32.97 -32.49
C GLY A 290 30.92 -32.07 -33.32
N ILE A 291 30.29 -32.64 -34.35
CA ILE A 291 29.36 -31.94 -35.26
C ILE A 291 28.02 -31.62 -34.59
N CYS A 292 27.79 -32.17 -33.39
CA CYS A 292 26.66 -31.90 -32.49
C CYS A 292 27.09 -31.44 -31.08
N ALA A 293 28.35 -30.98 -30.95
CA ALA A 293 28.92 -30.65 -29.65
C ALA A 293 28.46 -29.30 -29.10
N THR A 294 27.78 -28.47 -29.92
CA THR A 294 27.25 -27.19 -29.47
C THR A 294 26.25 -27.44 -28.33
N PRO A 295 26.42 -26.78 -27.16
CA PRO A 295 25.50 -26.95 -26.04
C PRO A 295 24.06 -26.56 -26.41
N LEU A 296 23.10 -27.03 -25.60
CA LEU A 296 21.72 -26.53 -25.62
C LEU A 296 21.71 -25.01 -25.64
N ALA A 297 20.72 -24.41 -26.32
CA ALA A 297 20.53 -22.98 -26.20
C ALA A 297 20.27 -22.64 -24.73
N ALA A 298 20.97 -21.63 -24.21
CA ALA A 298 20.60 -21.06 -22.94
C ALA A 298 19.13 -20.58 -23.03
N PRO A 299 18.32 -20.80 -21.99
CA PRO A 299 16.95 -20.33 -22.01
C PRO A 299 16.90 -18.81 -22.20
N PRO A 300 15.93 -18.28 -22.96
CA PRO A 300 15.78 -16.84 -23.11
C PRO A 300 15.45 -16.21 -21.75
N THR A 301 16.08 -15.08 -21.48
CA THR A 301 15.86 -14.27 -20.29
C THR A 301 15.02 -13.07 -20.68
N LEU A 302 13.82 -12.97 -20.13
CA LEU A 302 12.83 -11.97 -20.51
C LEU A 302 12.65 -10.96 -19.37
N ALA A 303 12.53 -9.69 -19.72
CA ALA A 303 12.26 -8.61 -18.77
C ALA A 303 10.99 -7.85 -19.18
N ILE A 304 10.29 -7.35 -18.17
CA ILE A 304 9.14 -6.46 -18.32
C ILE A 304 9.30 -5.25 -17.42
N GLN A 305 9.03 -4.06 -17.95
CA GLN A 305 9.05 -2.83 -17.19
C GLN A 305 7.79 -2.03 -17.48
N LYS A 306 7.03 -1.71 -16.43
CA LYS A 306 5.87 -0.84 -16.49
C LYS A 306 6.22 0.53 -15.94
N THR A 307 5.90 1.56 -16.68
CA THR A 307 6.15 2.96 -16.29
C THR A 307 4.96 3.86 -16.64
N THR A 308 4.95 5.03 -16.04
CA THR A 308 4.03 6.14 -16.37
C THR A 308 4.82 7.43 -16.33
N THR A 309 4.44 8.41 -17.14
CA THR A 309 4.93 9.79 -17.04
C THR A 309 4.07 10.65 -16.10
N ALA A 310 2.94 10.12 -15.60
CA ALA A 310 2.17 10.78 -14.56
C ALA A 310 2.98 10.81 -13.25
N ASN A 311 2.87 11.91 -12.50
CA ASN A 311 3.51 12.04 -11.20
C ASN A 311 2.84 11.08 -10.19
N THR A 312 3.50 9.98 -9.86
CA THR A 312 2.97 8.98 -8.92
C THR A 312 2.91 9.45 -7.47
N ALA A 313 3.56 10.59 -7.14
CA ALA A 313 3.42 11.25 -5.85
C ALA A 313 2.16 12.16 -5.78
N ALA A 314 1.57 12.51 -6.92
CA ALA A 314 0.33 13.27 -6.98
C ALA A 314 -0.82 12.32 -7.33
N PHE A 315 -1.81 12.24 -6.45
CA PHE A 315 -2.95 11.36 -6.69
C PHE A 315 -3.87 11.94 -7.79
N PRO A 316 -4.13 11.23 -8.89
CA PRO A 316 -4.87 11.77 -10.02
C PRO A 316 -6.37 11.92 -9.70
N SER A 317 -6.98 12.99 -10.19
CA SER A 317 -8.44 13.21 -10.09
C SER A 317 -9.22 12.33 -11.07
N ASN A 318 -10.50 12.08 -10.75
CA ASN A 318 -11.41 11.43 -11.69
C ASN A 318 -11.47 12.19 -13.03
N GLY A 319 -11.47 11.45 -14.14
CA GLY A 319 -11.46 11.98 -15.50
C GLY A 319 -10.07 12.32 -16.04
N VAL A 320 -9.02 12.30 -15.21
CA VAL A 320 -7.65 12.56 -15.67
C VAL A 320 -7.10 11.34 -16.41
N ALA A 321 -6.43 11.61 -17.53
CA ALA A 321 -5.71 10.62 -18.31
C ALA A 321 -4.33 10.33 -17.70
N VAL A 322 -4.02 9.05 -17.53
CA VAL A 322 -2.75 8.51 -17.04
C VAL A 322 -2.13 7.67 -18.16
N PRO A 323 -1.02 8.11 -18.77
CA PRO A 323 -0.32 7.34 -19.79
C PRO A 323 0.42 6.17 -19.16
N TYR A 324 0.29 4.98 -19.73
CA TYR A 324 1.02 3.79 -19.33
C TYR A 324 1.92 3.31 -20.46
N THR A 325 3.10 2.81 -20.08
CA THR A 325 4.05 2.17 -20.97
C THR A 325 4.47 0.84 -20.38
N VAL A 326 4.34 -0.24 -21.15
CA VAL A 326 4.83 -1.57 -20.84
C VAL A 326 5.92 -1.91 -21.84
N GLU A 327 7.13 -2.08 -21.35
CA GLU A 327 8.27 -2.48 -22.14
C GLU A 327 8.55 -3.95 -21.93
N VAL A 328 8.74 -4.69 -23.02
CA VAL A 328 9.07 -6.12 -23.03
C VAL A 328 10.36 -6.32 -23.78
N SER A 329 11.32 -7.01 -23.19
CA SER A 329 12.63 -7.25 -23.81
C SER A 329 13.14 -8.67 -23.58
N ASN A 330 13.86 -9.18 -24.57
CA ASN A 330 14.69 -10.37 -24.43
C ASN A 330 16.13 -9.92 -24.17
N VAL A 331 16.59 -10.05 -22.92
CA VAL A 331 17.92 -9.58 -22.48
C VAL A 331 19.03 -10.60 -22.75
N SER A 332 18.69 -11.75 -23.34
CA SER A 332 19.68 -12.72 -23.79
C SER A 332 20.53 -12.20 -24.94
N THR A 333 21.74 -12.75 -25.07
CA THR A 333 22.69 -12.41 -26.14
C THR A 333 22.49 -13.24 -27.41
N THR A 334 22.01 -14.47 -27.28
CA THR A 334 21.87 -15.40 -28.42
C THR A 334 20.56 -16.18 -28.44
N ALA A 335 19.77 -16.17 -27.36
CA ALA A 335 18.58 -16.98 -27.25
C ALA A 335 17.36 -16.28 -27.88
N LEU A 336 16.62 -17.00 -28.71
CA LEU A 336 15.34 -16.57 -29.27
C LEU A 336 14.21 -16.96 -28.32
N ALA A 337 13.27 -16.06 -28.06
CA ALA A 337 12.03 -16.37 -27.37
C ALA A 337 10.88 -16.42 -28.38
N LEU A 338 10.06 -17.46 -28.31
CA LEU A 338 8.87 -17.62 -29.17
C LEU A 338 7.62 -17.61 -28.30
N ASN A 339 6.52 -17.10 -28.84
CA ASN A 339 5.21 -17.09 -28.17
C ASN A 339 5.21 -16.44 -26.77
N VAL A 340 5.87 -15.29 -26.62
CA VAL A 340 5.91 -14.56 -25.34
C VAL A 340 4.54 -13.92 -25.10
N GLY A 341 3.80 -14.36 -24.08
CA GLY A 341 2.54 -13.75 -23.71
C GLY A 341 2.73 -12.47 -22.92
N VAL A 342 1.97 -11.42 -23.25
CA VAL A 342 1.98 -10.13 -22.56
C VAL A 342 0.56 -9.85 -22.07
N SER A 343 0.44 -9.56 -20.77
CA SER A 343 -0.84 -9.28 -20.12
C SER A 343 -0.77 -7.99 -19.29
N ASP A 344 -1.77 -7.12 -19.43
CA ASP A 344 -1.97 -5.91 -18.63
C ASP A 344 -3.48 -5.75 -18.37
N PRO A 345 -4.02 -6.43 -17.34
CA PRO A 345 -5.44 -6.34 -17.03
C PRO A 345 -5.82 -4.93 -16.59
N GLN A 346 -7.01 -4.48 -16.97
CA GLN A 346 -7.53 -3.18 -16.55
C GLN A 346 -7.63 -3.12 -15.03
N PRO A 347 -6.95 -2.16 -14.39
CA PRO A 347 -6.95 -2.05 -12.94
C PRO A 347 -8.26 -1.42 -12.46
N THR A 348 -8.68 -1.76 -11.24
CA THR A 348 -9.85 -1.13 -10.61
C THR A 348 -9.64 0.39 -10.49
N GLY A 349 -10.68 1.17 -10.83
CA GLY A 349 -10.64 2.63 -10.76
C GLY A 349 -9.98 3.32 -11.95
N ILE A 350 -9.59 2.58 -13.01
CA ILE A 350 -9.12 3.15 -14.28
C ILE A 350 -9.76 2.40 -15.45
N THR A 351 -10.17 3.13 -16.48
CA THR A 351 -10.56 2.55 -17.78
C THR A 351 -9.41 2.72 -18.77
N LEU A 352 -8.84 1.62 -19.28
CA LEU A 352 -7.74 1.66 -20.22
C LEU A 352 -8.24 1.90 -21.66
N GLY A 353 -7.50 2.71 -22.41
CA GLY A 353 -7.75 2.98 -23.82
C GLY A 353 -7.24 1.89 -24.75
N GLN A 354 -7.17 2.22 -26.05
CA GLN A 354 -6.61 1.35 -27.08
C GLN A 354 -5.09 1.24 -26.92
N TRP A 355 -4.57 0.01 -26.97
CA TRP A 355 -3.13 -0.25 -26.96
C TRP A 355 -2.50 -0.05 -28.34
N ALA A 356 -1.26 0.45 -28.33
CA ALA A 356 -0.36 0.51 -29.47
C ALA A 356 0.97 -0.18 -29.13
N CYS A 357 1.66 -0.77 -30.12
CA CYS A 357 2.98 -1.35 -29.97
C CYS A 357 3.97 -0.66 -30.92
N THR A 358 5.15 -0.36 -30.40
CA THR A 358 6.31 0.14 -31.16
C THR A 358 7.51 -0.75 -30.89
N GLN A 359 8.21 -1.16 -31.94
CA GLN A 359 9.47 -1.87 -31.83
C GLN A 359 10.62 -0.89 -31.59
N ILE A 360 11.36 -1.08 -30.51
CA ILE A 360 12.50 -0.24 -30.14
C ILE A 360 13.79 -0.81 -30.74
N THR A 361 14.00 -2.12 -30.63
CA THR A 361 15.15 -2.83 -31.22
C THR A 361 14.77 -4.25 -31.64
N PRO A 362 15.40 -4.82 -32.69
CA PRO A 362 16.27 -4.14 -33.68
C PRO A 362 15.48 -3.13 -34.54
N ALA A 363 16.14 -2.24 -35.27
CA ALA A 363 15.43 -1.36 -36.23
C ALA A 363 14.82 -2.19 -37.37
N ALA A 364 13.69 -1.73 -37.94
CA ALA A 364 12.98 -2.39 -39.04
C ALA A 364 13.93 -2.78 -40.20
N PRO A 365 13.69 -3.94 -40.88
CA PRO A 365 12.47 -4.15 -41.66
C PRO A 365 11.49 -5.22 -41.16
N ALA A 366 11.88 -6.07 -40.19
CA ALA A 366 10.96 -7.03 -39.58
C ALA A 366 10.17 -6.37 -38.43
N ASN A 367 8.86 -6.23 -38.60
CA ASN A 367 7.96 -5.74 -37.55
C ASN A 367 7.57 -6.90 -36.61
N LEU A 368 8.01 -6.83 -35.37
CA LEU A 368 7.76 -7.81 -34.31
C LEU A 368 6.49 -7.48 -33.49
N CYS A 369 5.90 -6.30 -33.68
CA CYS A 369 4.71 -5.90 -32.95
C CYS A 369 3.48 -6.72 -33.37
N PRO A 370 2.71 -7.27 -32.40
CA PRO A 370 1.42 -7.89 -32.69
C PRO A 370 0.44 -6.91 -33.32
N THR A 371 -0.39 -7.39 -34.24
CA THR A 371 -1.47 -6.61 -34.89
C THR A 371 -2.79 -6.75 -34.13
N GLY A 372 -3.68 -5.75 -34.24
CA GLY A 372 -5.05 -5.86 -33.70
C GLY A 372 -5.12 -5.77 -32.17
N LEU A 373 -4.28 -4.93 -31.55
CA LEU A 373 -4.25 -4.77 -30.11
C LEU A 373 -5.59 -4.22 -29.56
N PRO A 374 -6.03 -4.68 -28.38
CA PRO A 374 -7.35 -4.38 -27.84
C PRO A 374 -7.47 -2.97 -27.22
N THR A 375 -8.70 -2.59 -26.92
CA THR A 375 -9.05 -1.54 -25.95
C THR A 375 -9.36 -2.19 -24.60
N GLY A 376 -8.88 -1.61 -23.50
CA GLY A 376 -9.03 -2.19 -22.17
C GLY A 376 -7.84 -3.10 -21.79
N ASP A 377 -8.12 -4.35 -21.43
CA ASP A 377 -7.11 -5.34 -21.05
C ASP A 377 -6.13 -5.60 -22.22
N LEU A 378 -4.83 -5.49 -21.98
CA LEU A 378 -3.84 -6.03 -22.92
C LEU A 378 -3.76 -7.54 -22.72
N VAL A 379 -4.09 -8.32 -23.73
CA VAL A 379 -3.77 -9.75 -23.80
C VAL A 379 -3.30 -10.05 -25.21
N THR A 380 -2.01 -10.33 -25.36
CA THR A 380 -1.41 -10.59 -26.68
C THR A 380 -0.23 -11.53 -26.59
N THR A 381 0.23 -12.03 -27.74
CA THR A 381 1.38 -12.93 -27.85
C THR A 381 2.35 -12.37 -28.88
N ILE A 382 3.60 -12.21 -28.48
CA ILE A 382 4.71 -11.90 -29.38
C ILE A 382 5.20 -13.23 -29.96
N ALA A 383 4.96 -13.44 -31.25
CA ALA A 383 5.30 -14.70 -31.93
C ALA A 383 6.80 -15.01 -31.86
N SER A 384 7.65 -13.99 -32.03
CA SER A 384 9.10 -14.12 -32.03
C SER A 384 9.76 -12.87 -31.48
N LEU A 385 10.61 -13.04 -30.45
CA LEU A 385 11.36 -11.98 -29.79
C LEU A 385 12.85 -12.38 -29.77
N PRO A 386 13.63 -11.94 -30.78
CA PRO A 386 15.06 -12.24 -30.89
C PRO A 386 15.87 -11.75 -29.69
N ALA A 387 17.06 -12.32 -29.51
CA ALA A 387 18.03 -11.84 -28.53
C ALA A 387 18.29 -10.33 -28.68
N GLY A 388 18.24 -9.59 -27.58
CA GLY A 388 18.41 -8.14 -27.55
C GLY A 388 17.22 -7.33 -28.09
N ALA A 389 16.13 -7.96 -28.52
CA ALA A 389 14.96 -7.24 -29.02
C ALA A 389 14.13 -6.62 -27.87
N LYS A 390 13.51 -5.48 -28.16
CA LYS A 390 12.70 -4.71 -27.20
C LYS A 390 11.49 -4.09 -27.87
N LEU A 391 10.31 -4.33 -27.30
CA LEU A 391 9.02 -3.80 -27.74
C LEU A 391 8.44 -2.91 -26.64
N GLN A 392 7.70 -1.88 -27.06
CA GLN A 392 7.04 -0.93 -26.18
C GLN A 392 5.55 -0.90 -26.49
N PHE A 393 4.72 -1.25 -25.51
CA PHE A 393 3.27 -1.14 -25.56
C PHE A 393 2.84 0.11 -24.80
N THR A 394 1.98 0.93 -25.40
CA THR A 394 1.50 2.18 -24.79
C THR A 394 -0.02 2.25 -24.82
N THR A 395 -0.61 2.77 -23.76
CA THR A 395 -2.04 3.11 -23.67
C THR A 395 -2.22 4.36 -22.80
N SER A 396 -3.41 4.96 -22.86
CA SER A 396 -3.83 6.00 -21.93
C SER A 396 -5.03 5.49 -21.13
N GLY A 397 -4.93 5.47 -19.80
CA GLY A 397 -6.01 5.11 -18.90
C GLY A 397 -6.71 6.34 -18.34
N THR A 398 -8.03 6.32 -18.19
CA THR A 398 -8.80 7.40 -17.55
C THR A 398 -9.17 6.98 -16.14
N VAL A 399 -8.83 7.79 -15.14
CA VAL A 399 -9.19 7.51 -13.74
C VAL A 399 -10.71 7.63 -13.55
N THR A 400 -11.35 6.58 -13.08
CA THR A 400 -12.79 6.51 -12.83
C THR A 400 -13.13 6.52 -11.34
N ASP A 401 -12.23 6.03 -10.49
CA ASP A 401 -12.40 6.02 -9.04
C ASP A 401 -11.10 6.40 -8.31
N ASN A 402 -11.05 7.64 -7.85
CA ASN A 402 -9.95 8.19 -7.08
C ASN A 402 -10.17 8.08 -5.55
N THR A 403 -10.92 7.07 -5.08
CA THR A 403 -11.13 6.83 -3.64
C THR A 403 -10.25 5.75 -3.03
N GLN A 404 -9.56 4.99 -3.87
CA GLN A 404 -8.73 3.85 -3.50
C GLN A 404 -7.34 3.97 -4.09
N SER A 405 -6.39 3.14 -3.66
CA SER A 405 -5.11 3.05 -4.36
C SER A 405 -5.34 2.52 -5.78
N LEU A 406 -4.60 3.08 -6.74
CA LEU A 406 -4.65 2.68 -8.13
C LEU A 406 -3.37 1.93 -8.45
N THR A 407 -3.45 0.61 -8.62
CA THR A 407 -2.30 -0.21 -8.98
C THR A 407 -2.57 -0.92 -10.29
N ASN A 408 -1.70 -0.71 -11.27
CA ASN A 408 -1.75 -1.40 -12.54
C ASN A 408 -0.53 -2.31 -12.69
N VAL A 409 -0.74 -3.60 -12.97
CA VAL A 409 0.30 -4.63 -13.04
C VAL A 409 0.34 -5.22 -14.45
N ALA A 410 1.50 -5.15 -15.07
CA ALA A 410 1.79 -5.85 -16.32
C ALA A 410 2.55 -7.15 -16.02
N THR A 411 2.26 -8.20 -16.78
CA THR A 411 2.79 -9.54 -16.57
C THR A 411 3.26 -10.15 -17.90
N LEU A 412 4.40 -10.84 -17.89
CA LEU A 412 4.77 -11.76 -18.95
C LEU A 412 4.34 -13.18 -18.60
N GLN A 413 3.63 -13.80 -19.52
CA GLN A 413 3.53 -15.25 -19.56
C GLN A 413 4.78 -15.77 -20.28
N LEU A 414 5.71 -16.30 -19.49
CA LEU A 414 6.94 -16.88 -20.01
C LEU A 414 6.63 -18.06 -20.94
N PRO A 415 7.23 -18.10 -22.14
CA PRO A 415 7.22 -19.33 -22.91
C PRO A 415 8.04 -20.40 -22.18
N PRO A 416 7.77 -21.68 -22.44
CA PRO A 416 8.43 -22.73 -21.67
C PRO A 416 9.94 -22.72 -21.85
N GLY A 417 10.66 -22.88 -20.74
CA GLY A 417 12.12 -22.80 -20.64
C GLY A 417 12.63 -21.39 -20.38
N ALA A 418 11.88 -20.33 -20.71
CA ALA A 418 12.31 -18.97 -20.45
C ALA A 418 12.38 -18.65 -18.95
N ILE A 419 13.20 -17.67 -18.60
CA ILE A 419 13.33 -17.17 -17.23
C ILE A 419 13.10 -15.66 -17.18
N CYS A 420 12.57 -15.17 -16.07
CA CYS A 420 12.50 -13.72 -15.86
C CYS A 420 13.86 -13.17 -15.46
N ASP A 421 14.21 -12.03 -16.03
CA ASP A 421 15.29 -11.20 -15.51
C ASP A 421 14.98 -10.82 -14.06
N GLY A 422 15.91 -11.09 -13.14
CA GLY A 422 15.70 -10.97 -11.69
C GLY A 422 14.98 -12.15 -11.02
N GLY A 423 14.60 -13.21 -11.75
CA GLY A 423 14.16 -14.50 -11.18
C GLY A 423 12.70 -14.60 -10.71
N GLY A 424 11.84 -13.63 -11.02
CA GLY A 424 10.40 -13.72 -10.74
C GLY A 424 9.71 -14.83 -11.56
N ASN A 425 8.54 -15.30 -11.12
CA ASN A 425 7.64 -16.13 -11.93
C ASN A 425 6.18 -15.94 -11.49
N PRO A 426 5.30 -15.35 -12.32
CA PRO A 426 5.57 -14.77 -13.64
C PRO A 426 6.40 -13.48 -13.56
N CYS A 427 6.89 -12.95 -14.69
CA CYS A 427 7.59 -11.66 -14.69
C CYS A 427 6.55 -10.56 -14.51
N THR A 428 6.65 -9.76 -13.47
CA THR A 428 5.68 -8.69 -13.21
C THR A 428 6.37 -7.34 -13.09
N SER A 429 5.66 -6.30 -13.50
CA SER A 429 6.05 -4.92 -13.29
C SER A 429 4.82 -4.06 -13.08
N GLN A 430 4.87 -3.09 -12.17
CA GLN A 430 3.69 -2.36 -11.75
C GLN A 430 3.93 -0.86 -11.60
N VAL A 431 2.86 -0.11 -11.75
CA VAL A 431 2.77 1.32 -11.41
C VAL A 431 1.65 1.47 -10.39
N SER A 432 1.93 2.14 -9.28
CA SER A 432 0.96 2.39 -8.21
C SER A 432 0.89 3.87 -7.85
N PHE A 433 -0.33 4.34 -7.63
CA PHE A 433 -0.63 5.61 -6.97
C PHE A 433 -1.09 5.28 -5.54
N ALA A 434 -0.38 5.82 -4.54
CA ALA A 434 -0.73 5.66 -3.13
C ALA A 434 -2.10 6.29 -2.82
N LEU A 435 -2.71 5.97 -1.69
CA LEU A 435 -4.00 6.56 -1.33
C LEU A 435 -3.95 8.11 -1.33
N PRO A 436 -5.06 8.78 -1.72
CA PRO A 436 -5.17 10.23 -1.60
C PRO A 436 -4.99 10.72 -0.15
N PRO A 437 -4.48 11.95 0.08
CA PRO A 437 -4.33 12.56 1.39
C PRO A 437 -5.66 12.58 2.18
N SER A 438 -5.63 12.30 3.48
CA SER A 438 -6.77 12.55 4.37
C SER A 438 -6.70 13.96 4.96
N ILE A 439 -7.84 14.64 5.06
CA ILE A 439 -7.95 16.01 5.57
C ILE A 439 -8.66 16.03 6.92
N SER A 440 -8.12 16.75 7.90
CA SER A 440 -8.76 16.98 9.20
C SER A 440 -8.81 18.47 9.55
N VAL A 441 -9.68 18.84 10.48
CA VAL A 441 -9.84 20.22 10.96
C VAL A 441 -9.83 20.29 12.48
N ILE A 442 -8.99 21.15 13.05
CA ILE A 442 -8.88 21.39 14.49
C ILE A 442 -8.81 22.90 14.73
N CYS A 443 -9.53 23.42 15.72
CA CYS A 443 -9.44 24.83 16.13
C CYS A 443 -8.88 24.96 17.54
N GLU A 444 -7.87 25.81 17.72
CA GLU A 444 -7.23 26.05 19.02
C GLU A 444 -7.12 27.55 19.35
N PRO A 445 -7.45 27.97 20.59
CA PRO A 445 -8.06 27.15 21.64
C PRO A 445 -9.52 26.78 21.30
N SER A 446 -10.01 25.66 21.85
CA SER A 446 -11.40 25.21 21.67
C SER A 446 -12.43 25.98 22.51
N SER A 447 -11.97 26.90 23.35
CA SER A 447 -12.82 27.84 24.07
C SER A 447 -12.12 29.19 24.20
N ILE A 448 -12.88 30.25 23.97
CA ILE A 448 -12.44 31.64 24.07
C ILE A 448 -13.48 32.44 24.88
N LEU A 449 -13.06 33.51 25.53
CA LEU A 449 -13.97 34.47 26.16
C LEU A 449 -14.42 35.50 25.12
N ASP A 450 -15.57 36.14 25.30
CA ASP A 450 -16.01 37.28 24.49
C ASP A 450 -15.45 38.62 24.97
N SER A 451 -14.13 38.63 25.18
CA SER A 451 -13.35 39.85 25.42
C SER A 451 -12.42 40.19 24.24
N PRO A 452 -11.86 41.42 24.19
CA PRO A 452 -11.04 41.87 23.07
C PRO A 452 -9.84 40.97 22.78
N SER A 453 -9.54 40.77 21.50
CA SER A 453 -8.38 39.99 21.01
C SER A 453 -8.44 38.47 21.22
N GLN A 454 -9.59 37.94 21.62
CA GLN A 454 -9.80 36.50 21.77
C GLN A 454 -10.05 35.84 20.40
N THR A 455 -9.11 35.00 19.96
CA THR A 455 -9.15 34.33 18.64
C THR A 455 -8.77 32.85 18.76
N ALA A 456 -9.54 31.99 18.10
CA ALA A 456 -9.20 30.59 17.83
C ALA A 456 -8.72 30.43 16.39
N VAL A 457 -7.59 29.74 16.20
CA VAL A 457 -7.01 29.42 14.89
C VAL A 457 -7.44 28.01 14.50
N CYS A 458 -8.16 27.91 13.39
CA CYS A 458 -8.58 26.65 12.79
C CYS A 458 -7.56 26.19 11.75
N SER A 459 -6.92 25.05 12.01
CA SER A 459 -5.95 24.40 11.14
C SER A 459 -6.61 23.27 10.34
N ILE A 460 -6.60 23.39 9.02
CA ILE A 460 -7.01 22.35 8.08
C ILE A 460 -5.73 21.62 7.65
N SER A 461 -5.61 20.35 8.03
CA SER A 461 -4.37 19.57 7.92
C SER A 461 -4.53 18.42 6.93
N SER A 462 -3.47 18.13 6.18
CA SER A 462 -3.36 16.99 5.29
C SER A 462 -2.41 15.92 5.85
N SER A 463 -2.72 14.65 5.65
CA SER A 463 -1.89 13.52 6.12
C SER A 463 -0.55 13.38 5.40
N ILE A 464 -0.41 14.00 4.22
CA ILE A 464 0.82 14.07 3.43
C ILE A 464 0.94 15.49 2.85
N SER A 465 2.15 15.85 2.38
CA SER A 465 2.35 17.15 1.74
C SER A 465 1.43 17.30 0.52
N ALA A 466 0.80 18.46 0.36
CA ALA A 466 -0.08 18.71 -0.76
C ALA A 466 0.66 18.53 -2.09
N PRO A 467 0.06 17.84 -3.08
CA PRO A 467 0.67 17.58 -4.37
C PRO A 467 0.87 18.87 -5.17
N ALA A 468 1.54 18.74 -6.32
CA ALA A 468 1.70 19.83 -7.27
C ALA A 468 0.34 20.44 -7.64
N GLY A 469 0.22 21.77 -7.54
CA GLY A 469 -1.05 22.49 -7.71
C GLY A 469 -1.91 22.65 -6.44
N GLY A 470 -1.49 22.08 -5.30
CA GLY A 470 -2.16 22.24 -4.00
C GLY A 470 -3.44 21.41 -3.82
N LEU A 471 -4.07 21.54 -2.65
CA LEU A 471 -5.37 20.93 -2.32
C LEU A 471 -6.40 22.02 -2.03
N THR A 472 -7.44 22.12 -2.85
CA THR A 472 -8.62 22.95 -2.54
C THR A 472 -9.61 22.13 -1.74
N VAL A 473 -9.74 22.45 -0.45
CA VAL A 473 -10.61 21.75 0.51
C VAL A 473 -11.92 22.52 0.65
N ALA A 474 -13.05 21.84 0.47
CA ALA A 474 -14.37 22.41 0.70
C ALA A 474 -14.74 22.37 2.20
N LEU A 475 -15.28 23.48 2.70
CA LEU A 475 -15.64 23.69 4.10
C LEU A 475 -17.11 24.11 4.23
N ILE A 476 -17.69 23.84 5.40
CA ILE A 476 -18.94 24.42 5.87
C ILE A 476 -18.54 25.46 6.93
N PRO A 477 -18.47 26.75 6.56
CA PRO A 477 -18.03 27.79 7.48
C PRO A 477 -19.12 28.08 8.53
N PRO A 478 -18.74 28.62 9.71
CA PRO A 478 -19.70 29.12 10.68
C PRO A 478 -20.62 30.19 10.08
N ALA A 479 -21.80 30.37 10.69
CA ALA A 479 -22.73 31.42 10.27
C ALA A 479 -22.11 32.81 10.43
N SER A 480 -22.11 33.62 9.38
CA SER A 480 -21.61 35.00 9.39
C SER A 480 -22.54 35.89 8.56
N PRO A 481 -22.93 37.09 9.04
CA PRO A 481 -22.54 37.72 10.30
C PRO A 481 -23.22 37.11 11.53
N HIS A 482 -22.53 37.11 12.68
CA HIS A 482 -23.07 36.74 13.98
C HIS A 482 -22.75 37.82 15.02
N GLY A 483 -23.63 38.02 16.01
CA GLY A 483 -23.46 39.09 17.02
C GLY A 483 -22.28 38.87 17.98
N ARG A 484 -21.93 37.60 18.23
CA ARG A 484 -20.95 37.18 19.25
C ARG A 484 -19.57 36.78 18.72
N TYR A 485 -19.41 36.65 17.41
CA TYR A 485 -18.14 36.29 16.79
C TYR A 485 -18.06 36.75 15.34
N SER A 486 -16.85 36.79 14.81
CA SER A 486 -16.53 36.91 13.39
C SER A 486 -15.63 35.76 12.95
N THR A 487 -15.60 35.45 11.66
CA THR A 487 -14.73 34.41 11.10
C THR A 487 -14.25 34.78 9.71
N ASP A 488 -13.01 34.41 9.38
CA ASP A 488 -12.45 34.52 8.03
C ASP A 488 -12.48 33.18 7.25
N CYS A 489 -12.99 32.12 7.88
CA CYS A 489 -13.11 30.80 7.26
C CYS A 489 -14.14 30.86 6.13
N GLY A 490 -13.68 30.72 4.88
CA GLY A 490 -14.54 30.66 3.70
C GLY A 490 -15.15 29.26 3.46
N SER A 491 -15.95 29.14 2.40
CA SER A 491 -16.49 27.85 1.93
C SER A 491 -15.43 26.93 1.32
N THR A 492 -14.23 27.45 1.05
CA THR A 492 -13.08 26.68 0.58
C THR A 492 -11.81 27.23 1.18
N ILE A 493 -10.81 26.37 1.40
CA ILE A 493 -9.45 26.75 1.76
C ILE A 493 -8.44 25.99 0.90
N THR A 494 -7.30 26.61 0.58
CA THR A 494 -6.27 25.96 -0.24
C THR A 494 -5.04 25.64 0.62
N ILE A 495 -4.66 24.35 0.68
CA ILE A 495 -3.34 23.93 1.16
C ILE A 495 -2.38 24.01 -0.02
N LEU A 496 -1.41 24.92 0.07
CA LEU A 496 -0.45 25.15 -1.00
C LEU A 496 0.44 23.91 -1.23
N GLU A 497 0.91 23.73 -2.45
CA GLU A 497 1.86 22.68 -2.82
C GLU A 497 3.01 22.55 -1.80
N GLY A 498 3.35 21.30 -1.45
CA GLY A 498 4.39 20.99 -0.47
C GLY A 498 4.03 21.30 0.99
N SER A 499 2.91 21.97 1.25
CA SER A 499 2.45 22.29 2.61
C SER A 499 1.60 21.18 3.21
N LEU A 500 1.59 21.08 4.54
CA LEU A 500 0.76 20.13 5.30
C LEU A 500 -0.52 20.74 5.85
N LYS A 501 -0.64 22.08 5.85
CA LYS A 501 -1.76 22.76 6.49
C LYS A 501 -2.06 24.12 5.88
N ALA A 502 -3.31 24.54 6.01
CA ALA A 502 -3.78 25.91 5.82
C ALA A 502 -4.59 26.34 7.05
N THR A 503 -4.69 27.63 7.32
CA THR A 503 -5.34 28.16 8.52
C THR A 503 -6.37 29.23 8.22
N CYS A 504 -7.43 29.26 9.01
CA CYS A 504 -8.41 30.34 9.12
C CYS A 504 -8.70 30.60 10.61
N SER A 505 -9.50 31.60 10.95
CA SER A 505 -9.69 32.09 12.30
C SER A 505 -11.16 32.35 12.65
N ILE A 506 -11.46 32.22 13.94
CA ILE A 506 -12.71 32.60 14.59
C ILE A 506 -12.35 33.56 15.71
N THR A 507 -12.87 34.78 15.67
CA THR A 507 -12.55 35.85 16.64
C THR A 507 -13.83 36.23 17.38
N ALA A 508 -13.78 36.24 18.71
CA ALA A 508 -14.92 36.66 19.53
C ALA A 508 -15.20 38.16 19.33
N THR A 509 -16.48 38.54 19.35
CA THR A 509 -16.91 39.94 19.30
C THR A 509 -17.16 40.40 20.73
N PRO A 510 -16.40 41.39 21.25
CA PRO A 510 -16.57 41.81 22.64
C PRO A 510 -17.94 42.42 22.91
N ASN A 511 -18.51 42.11 24.08
CA ASN A 511 -19.72 42.74 24.58
C ASN A 511 -19.69 42.84 26.12
N ASP A 512 -20.57 43.64 26.70
CA ASP A 512 -20.62 43.91 28.16
C ASP A 512 -22.03 43.59 28.74
N THR A 513 -22.72 42.59 28.20
CA THR A 513 -24.12 42.25 28.56
C THR A 513 -24.13 41.09 29.57
N PRO A 514 -24.34 41.34 30.87
CA PRO A 514 -24.27 40.27 31.87
C PRO A 514 -25.28 39.14 31.61
N GLY A 515 -24.78 37.91 31.52
CA GLY A 515 -25.61 36.71 31.41
C GLY A 515 -26.21 36.48 30.02
N ASP A 516 -25.58 37.01 28.97
CA ASP A 516 -26.04 36.81 27.58
C ASP A 516 -25.67 35.41 27.02
N GLY A 517 -24.89 34.62 27.78
CA GLY A 517 -24.72 33.18 27.64
C GLY A 517 -23.78 32.69 26.54
N ASP A 518 -23.29 31.45 26.66
CA ASP A 518 -22.28 30.89 25.75
C ASP A 518 -22.79 30.57 24.33
N VAL A 519 -21.90 30.66 23.33
CA VAL A 519 -22.19 30.33 21.92
C VAL A 519 -21.21 29.28 21.40
N ASN A 520 -21.74 28.24 20.74
CA ASN A 520 -20.95 27.25 20.01
C ASN A 520 -20.76 27.66 18.55
N VAL A 521 -19.50 27.74 18.11
CA VAL A 521 -19.12 28.05 16.72
C VAL A 521 -18.50 26.81 16.08
N THR A 522 -19.15 26.25 15.06
CA THR A 522 -18.68 25.01 14.41
C THR A 522 -18.18 25.27 13.00
N LEU A 523 -16.94 24.84 12.72
CA LEU A 523 -16.36 24.74 11.39
C LEU A 523 -16.29 23.25 11.01
N ALA A 524 -16.77 22.89 9.83
CA ALA A 524 -16.73 21.50 9.37
C ALA A 524 -16.12 21.37 7.96
N LEU A 525 -15.59 20.18 7.66
CA LEU A 525 -15.28 19.78 6.31
C LEU A 525 -16.60 19.50 5.57
N ALA A 526 -16.75 20.03 4.37
CA ALA A 526 -17.92 19.74 3.55
C ALA A 526 -17.90 18.29 3.05
N THR A 527 -19.05 17.81 2.54
CA THR A 527 -19.08 16.57 1.78
C THR A 527 -18.07 16.66 0.64
N ARG A 528 -17.21 15.64 0.52
CA ARG A 528 -16.15 15.58 -0.47
C ARG A 528 -16.70 15.84 -1.88
N PRO A 529 -16.24 16.88 -2.60
CA PRO A 529 -16.64 17.11 -3.98
C PRO A 529 -16.25 15.95 -4.90
N VAL A 530 -17.08 15.66 -5.90
CA VAL A 530 -16.75 14.67 -6.94
C VAL A 530 -15.46 15.09 -7.66
N GLY A 531 -14.48 14.19 -7.74
CA GLY A 531 -13.17 14.47 -8.35
C GLY A 531 -12.14 15.13 -7.44
N ALA A 532 -12.47 15.42 -6.17
CA ALA A 532 -11.50 15.91 -5.20
C ALA A 532 -10.35 14.91 -5.01
N ASN A 533 -9.11 15.40 -4.96
CA ASN A 533 -7.90 14.59 -4.81
C ASN A 533 -7.51 14.33 -3.34
N TYR A 534 -8.46 14.44 -2.41
CA TYR A 534 -8.30 14.18 -0.98
C TYR A 534 -9.48 13.36 -0.43
N GLN A 535 -9.33 12.77 0.75
CA GLN A 535 -10.38 12.11 1.52
C GLN A 535 -10.71 12.89 2.79
N THR A 536 -11.96 12.81 3.25
CA THR A 536 -12.34 13.38 4.54
C THR A 536 -11.77 12.51 5.66
N GLY A 537 -10.86 13.05 6.45
CA GLY A 537 -10.29 12.43 7.64
C GLY A 537 -11.01 12.86 8.93
N LEU A 538 -10.43 12.47 10.06
CA LEU A 538 -10.93 12.81 11.40
C LEU A 538 -9.90 13.65 12.16
N PRO A 539 -10.32 14.62 12.98
CA PRO A 539 -11.70 15.13 13.09
C PRO A 539 -12.17 15.88 11.83
N SER A 540 -13.44 15.68 11.45
CA SER A 540 -14.07 16.33 10.28
C SER A 540 -14.84 17.61 10.64
N GLN A 541 -14.95 17.93 11.93
CA GLN A 541 -15.48 19.20 12.43
C GLN A 541 -14.73 19.62 13.69
N ALA A 542 -14.67 20.93 13.91
CA ALA A 542 -14.15 21.54 15.12
C ALA A 542 -15.17 22.55 15.65
N THR A 543 -15.38 22.54 16.97
CA THR A 543 -16.28 23.46 17.65
C THR A 543 -15.48 24.31 18.63
N VAL A 544 -15.66 25.62 18.57
CA VAL A 544 -15.10 26.61 19.49
C VAL A 544 -16.24 27.15 20.35
N LEU A 545 -16.09 27.10 21.68
CA LEU A 545 -17.02 27.66 22.65
C LEU A 545 -16.62 29.11 22.97
N VAL A 546 -17.44 30.08 22.55
CA VAL A 546 -17.34 31.47 22.99
C VAL A 546 -18.11 31.60 24.31
N LYS A 547 -17.39 31.88 25.39
CA LYS A 547 -17.94 31.97 26.74
C LYS A 547 -18.21 33.42 27.12
N ASP A 548 -19.34 33.63 27.77
CA ASP A 548 -19.72 34.88 28.43
C ASP A 548 -18.76 35.14 29.61
N ASP A 549 -18.05 36.27 29.59
CA ASP A 549 -17.19 36.74 30.68
C ASP A 549 -17.74 37.94 31.46
N ASP A 550 -19.01 38.29 31.24
CA ASP A 550 -19.65 39.46 31.85
C ASP A 550 -20.13 39.19 33.28
N VAL A 551 -19.66 40.02 34.21
CA VAL A 551 -20.03 39.93 35.63
C VAL A 551 -21.26 40.79 35.93
N ALA A 552 -22.30 40.20 36.50
CA ALA A 552 -23.47 40.94 36.98
C ALA A 552 -23.09 41.91 38.13
N ALA A 553 -23.48 43.18 38.03
CA ALA A 553 -23.22 44.19 39.06
C ALA A 553 -23.88 43.82 40.41
N ALA A 554 -23.12 43.84 41.50
CA ALA A 554 -23.59 43.46 42.83
C ALA A 554 -24.62 44.46 43.40
N THR A 555 -25.70 43.96 44.01
CA THR A 555 -26.70 44.78 44.70
C THR A 555 -26.12 45.33 46.02
N PRO A 556 -26.23 46.65 46.31
CA PRO A 556 -25.69 47.24 47.55
C PRO A 556 -26.46 46.78 48.80
N GLU A 557 -25.80 46.74 49.96
CA GLU A 557 -26.39 46.45 51.28
C GLU A 557 -26.54 47.73 52.12
N ALA A 558 -27.71 47.92 52.73
CA ALA A 558 -28.03 49.06 53.59
C ALA A 558 -27.84 48.73 55.09
N THR A 559 -27.19 49.63 55.83
CA THR A 559 -27.00 49.56 57.28
C THR A 559 -27.45 50.87 57.94
N LEU A 560 -27.86 50.82 59.21
CA LEU A 560 -28.44 51.94 59.94
C LEU A 560 -27.75 52.17 61.29
N SER A 561 -27.39 53.41 61.58
CA SER A 561 -26.83 53.82 62.87
C SER A 561 -27.34 55.20 63.29
N CYS A 562 -27.67 55.39 64.57
CA CYS A 562 -28.10 56.67 65.13
C CYS A 562 -27.09 57.16 66.16
N THR A 563 -26.67 58.43 66.10
CA THR A 563 -25.69 59.02 67.03
C THR A 563 -26.11 60.42 67.49
N PRO A 564 -26.08 60.71 68.81
CA PRO A 564 -25.87 59.77 69.92
C PRO A 564 -27.06 58.81 70.14
N THR A 565 -26.81 57.62 70.68
CA THR A 565 -27.86 56.63 71.01
C THR A 565 -28.63 56.96 72.29
N THR A 566 -28.20 57.98 73.03
CA THR A 566 -28.86 58.47 74.24
C THR A 566 -28.97 59.99 74.16
N LEU A 567 -30.17 60.49 74.42
CA LEU A 567 -30.50 61.90 74.59
C LEU A 567 -31.03 62.11 76.02
N VAL A 568 -30.96 63.33 76.50
CA VAL A 568 -31.72 63.79 77.67
C VAL A 568 -32.87 64.67 77.20
N ASP A 569 -33.95 64.81 77.97
CA ASP A 569 -35.10 65.66 77.64
C ASP A 569 -34.85 67.15 77.94
N ALA A 570 -33.76 67.67 77.38
CA ALA A 570 -33.35 69.06 77.41
C ALA A 570 -33.33 69.71 76.01
N GLU A 571 -33.27 71.04 75.94
CA GLU A 571 -33.12 71.77 74.68
C GLU A 571 -31.86 71.35 73.91
N ASN A 572 -31.97 71.32 72.57
CA ASN A 572 -30.88 71.03 71.63
C ASN A 572 -30.33 69.59 71.66
N GLN A 573 -31.10 68.63 72.15
CA GLN A 573 -30.75 67.21 72.16
C GLN A 573 -31.25 66.51 70.89
N VAL A 574 -30.33 66.20 69.98
CA VAL A 574 -30.62 65.62 68.64
C VAL A 574 -29.74 64.41 68.37
N SER A 575 -30.34 63.32 67.90
CA SER A 575 -29.67 62.15 67.33
C SER A 575 -29.86 62.10 65.82
N ILE A 576 -28.77 61.95 65.07
CA ILE A 576 -28.79 61.77 63.61
C ILE A 576 -28.70 60.28 63.28
N CYS A 577 -29.74 59.77 62.64
CA CYS A 577 -29.81 58.42 62.10
C CYS A 577 -29.34 58.42 60.66
N THR A 578 -28.26 57.69 60.37
CA THR A 578 -27.62 57.58 59.06
C THR A 578 -27.84 56.18 58.50
N VAL A 579 -28.40 56.10 57.30
CA VAL A 579 -28.39 54.90 56.45
C VAL A 579 -27.15 54.95 55.55
N SER A 580 -26.39 53.85 55.49
CA SER A 580 -25.18 53.70 54.66
C SER A 580 -25.29 52.48 53.74
N LEU A 581 -24.93 52.64 52.48
CA LEU A 581 -24.89 51.60 51.44
C LEU A 581 -23.46 51.06 51.24
N SER A 582 -23.32 49.75 51.00
CA SER A 582 -22.02 49.11 50.69
C SER A 582 -21.44 49.50 49.32
N ALA A 583 -22.25 50.07 48.44
CA ALA A 583 -21.84 50.68 47.18
C ALA A 583 -22.73 51.91 46.86
N PRO A 584 -22.27 52.87 46.03
CA PRO A 584 -23.08 54.01 45.62
C PRO A 584 -24.43 53.59 45.00
N ALA A 585 -25.49 54.37 45.27
CA ALA A 585 -26.81 54.10 44.70
C ALA A 585 -26.77 54.15 43.16
N PRO A 586 -27.44 53.21 42.46
CA PRO A 586 -27.55 53.21 40.99
C PRO A 586 -28.14 54.51 40.41
N ALA A 587 -28.04 54.67 39.09
CA ALA A 587 -28.69 55.75 38.37
C ALA A 587 -30.21 55.76 38.68
N GLY A 588 -30.72 56.90 39.17
CA GLY A 588 -32.09 57.03 39.68
C GLY A 588 -32.22 57.07 41.21
N GLY A 589 -31.15 56.75 41.96
CA GLY A 589 -31.15 56.74 43.42
C GLY A 589 -31.85 55.52 44.02
N LEU A 590 -31.85 55.39 45.35
CA LEU A 590 -32.51 54.32 46.08
C LEU A 590 -33.45 54.88 47.16
N GLY A 591 -34.69 54.38 47.21
CA GLY A 591 -35.60 54.64 48.31
C GLY A 591 -35.48 53.55 49.37
N ILE A 592 -34.79 53.83 50.47
CA ILE A 592 -34.59 52.85 51.54
C ILE A 592 -35.84 52.80 52.42
N ILE A 593 -36.49 51.64 52.46
CA ILE A 593 -37.67 51.40 53.27
C ILE A 593 -37.25 51.29 54.74
N ILE A 594 -37.80 52.18 55.57
CA ILE A 594 -37.61 52.15 57.03
C ILE A 594 -38.95 52.07 57.76
N VAL A 595 -38.94 51.53 58.97
CA VAL A 595 -39.99 51.75 59.97
C VAL A 595 -39.55 52.97 60.79
N PRO A 596 -40.23 54.13 60.67
CA PRO A 596 -39.91 55.29 61.50
C PRO A 596 -40.35 55.05 62.95
N PRO A 597 -39.77 55.77 63.93
CA PRO A 597 -40.15 55.64 65.34
C PRO A 597 -41.63 55.95 65.55
N ALA A 598 -42.25 55.23 66.50
CA ALA A 598 -43.64 55.49 66.87
C ALA A 598 -43.81 56.90 67.47
N THR A 599 -44.93 57.57 67.19
CA THR A 599 -45.20 58.90 67.73
C THR A 599 -45.19 58.89 69.26
N ASN A 600 -44.41 59.79 69.88
CA ASN A 600 -44.28 59.91 71.32
C ASN A 600 -44.17 61.40 71.71
N GLY A 601 -44.74 61.82 72.85
CA GLY A 601 -44.65 63.21 73.31
C GLY A 601 -43.23 63.66 73.67
N ARG A 602 -42.31 62.72 73.95
CA ARG A 602 -40.94 62.99 74.40
C ARG A 602 -39.92 63.25 73.29
N TYR A 603 -40.28 63.08 72.03
CA TYR A 603 -39.42 63.40 70.90
C TYR A 603 -40.20 63.73 69.63
N SER A 604 -39.56 64.43 68.71
CA SER A 604 -39.99 64.55 67.31
C SER A 604 -39.00 63.84 66.39
N THR A 605 -39.43 63.41 65.20
CA THR A 605 -38.56 62.74 64.23
C THR A 605 -38.81 63.22 62.81
N THR A 606 -37.74 63.30 62.02
CA THR A 606 -37.79 63.54 60.56
C THR A 606 -37.60 62.26 59.75
N CYS A 607 -37.47 61.10 60.40
CA CYS A 607 -37.36 59.82 59.72
C CYS A 607 -38.68 59.49 59.04
N ALA A 608 -38.66 59.44 57.71
CA ALA A 608 -39.80 59.10 56.87
C ALA A 608 -39.43 57.92 55.95
N SER A 609 -40.43 57.14 55.57
CA SER A 609 -40.28 55.99 54.68
C SER A 609 -40.97 56.28 53.34
N PRO A 610 -40.28 56.16 52.19
CA PRO A 610 -38.88 55.79 52.02
C PRO A 610 -37.88 56.92 52.37
N LEU A 611 -36.70 56.55 52.86
CA LEU A 611 -35.55 57.45 53.01
C LEU A 611 -34.70 57.44 51.73
N ALA A 612 -34.66 58.55 51.00
CA ALA A 612 -34.00 58.61 49.70
C ALA A 612 -32.48 58.77 49.80
N VAL A 613 -31.73 57.85 49.18
CA VAL A 613 -30.30 57.96 48.88
C VAL A 613 -30.16 58.40 47.41
N PRO A 614 -29.66 59.62 47.12
CA PRO A 614 -29.50 60.12 45.76
C PRO A 614 -28.59 59.24 44.89
N ALA A 615 -28.78 59.26 43.56
CA ALA A 615 -27.91 58.54 42.63
C ALA A 615 -26.44 58.90 42.84
N GLY A 616 -25.56 57.89 42.91
CA GLY A 616 -24.14 58.06 43.18
C GLY A 616 -23.77 58.39 44.63
N ALA A 617 -24.74 58.63 45.52
CA ALA A 617 -24.50 58.76 46.95
C ALA A 617 -24.51 57.40 47.66
N SER A 618 -23.83 57.31 48.79
CA SER A 618 -23.79 56.09 49.63
C SER A 618 -24.47 56.26 50.97
N THR A 619 -25.00 57.45 51.29
CA THR A 619 -25.60 57.73 52.59
C THR A 619 -26.85 58.62 52.48
N ALA A 620 -27.76 58.47 53.45
CA ALA A 620 -28.89 59.37 53.70
C ALA A 620 -29.14 59.48 55.21
N THR A 621 -29.66 60.62 55.68
CA THR A 621 -29.82 60.90 57.12
C THR A 621 -31.23 61.37 57.47
N CYS A 622 -31.69 61.01 58.66
CA CYS A 622 -32.84 61.60 59.34
C CYS A 622 -32.52 61.88 60.82
N ALA A 623 -33.38 62.58 61.55
CA ALA A 623 -33.11 63.03 62.91
C ALA A 623 -34.21 62.63 63.89
N ILE A 624 -33.83 62.43 65.15
CA ILE A 624 -34.69 62.29 66.33
C ILE A 624 -34.29 63.40 67.30
N THR A 625 -35.22 64.27 67.67
CA THR A 625 -34.97 65.42 68.55
C THR A 625 -35.80 65.26 69.83
N ALA A 626 -35.16 65.29 71.00
CA ALA A 626 -35.87 65.21 72.27
C ALA A 626 -36.76 66.45 72.47
N THR A 627 -37.91 66.26 73.10
CA THR A 627 -38.80 67.34 73.52
C THR A 627 -38.41 67.77 74.93
N PRO A 628 -38.01 69.03 75.18
CA PRO A 628 -37.64 69.48 76.51
C PRO A 628 -38.80 69.37 77.51
N ASN A 629 -38.50 68.93 78.72
CA ASN A 629 -39.44 68.83 79.83
C ASN A 629 -38.78 69.27 81.15
N THR A 630 -39.59 69.51 82.19
CA THR A 630 -39.09 69.89 83.53
C THR A 630 -39.81 69.14 84.67
N VAL A 631 -40.46 68.01 84.36
CA VAL A 631 -41.28 67.25 85.32
C VAL A 631 -40.47 66.05 85.82
N ALA A 632 -39.86 66.22 87.01
CA ALA A 632 -39.06 65.18 87.64
C ALA A 632 -39.79 63.83 87.80
N GLY A 633 -39.19 62.77 87.24
CA GLY A 633 -39.60 61.39 87.44
C GLY A 633 -40.78 60.94 86.56
N ASP A 634 -41.06 61.65 85.47
CA ASP A 634 -42.13 61.29 84.54
C ASP A 634 -41.69 60.28 83.45
N GLY A 635 -40.43 59.85 83.47
CA GLY A 635 -39.94 58.62 82.86
C GLY A 635 -39.33 58.78 81.47
N SER A 636 -38.62 57.74 81.00
CA SER A 636 -37.86 57.76 79.73
C SER A 636 -38.63 57.20 78.53
N ALA A 637 -38.24 57.58 77.31
CA ALA A 637 -38.79 57.06 76.06
C ALA A 637 -37.72 56.43 75.17
N SER A 638 -38.14 55.60 74.21
CA SER A 638 -37.25 54.97 73.23
C SER A 638 -37.79 55.18 71.81
N ALA A 639 -36.91 55.58 70.90
CA ALA A 639 -37.20 55.80 69.49
C ALA A 639 -36.45 54.75 68.67
N LEU A 640 -37.18 53.81 68.08
CA LEU A 640 -36.65 52.72 67.29
C LEU A 640 -36.83 53.00 65.79
N VAL A 641 -35.73 52.96 65.04
CA VAL A 641 -35.74 52.99 63.57
C VAL A 641 -35.30 51.62 63.06
N GLN A 642 -36.02 51.03 62.12
CA GLN A 642 -35.68 49.73 61.53
C GLN A 642 -35.60 49.81 60.01
N LEU A 643 -34.64 49.11 59.40
CA LEU A 643 -34.54 48.89 57.96
C LEU A 643 -35.41 47.69 57.56
N ILE A 644 -36.12 47.84 56.44
CA ILE A 644 -36.85 46.74 55.80
C ILE A 644 -36.16 46.40 54.47
N PRO A 645 -36.02 45.10 54.10
CA PRO A 645 -35.60 44.71 52.76
C PRO A 645 -36.49 45.34 51.68
N GLY A 646 -35.87 45.84 50.62
CA GLY A 646 -36.56 46.52 49.52
C GLY A 646 -36.02 46.09 48.17
N THR A 647 -36.49 46.74 47.10
CA THR A 647 -35.99 46.50 45.74
C THR A 647 -34.71 47.29 45.49
N GLY A 648 -33.69 46.64 44.93
CA GLY A 648 -32.43 47.29 44.55
C GLY A 648 -31.38 47.43 45.67
N TYR A 649 -31.65 46.94 46.88
CA TYR A 649 -30.67 46.85 47.97
C TYR A 649 -31.01 45.68 48.93
N GLY A 650 -29.99 45.11 49.57
CA GLY A 650 -30.13 44.17 50.69
C GLY A 650 -30.04 44.86 52.05
N VAL A 651 -30.45 44.20 53.15
CA VAL A 651 -30.24 44.73 54.52
C VAL A 651 -29.00 44.09 55.11
N GLY A 652 -28.04 44.91 55.51
CA GLY A 652 -26.80 44.47 56.12
C GLY A 652 -26.91 44.25 57.63
N ASN A 653 -25.75 44.11 58.27
CA ASN A 653 -25.59 43.58 59.64
C ASN A 653 -26.24 44.45 60.73
N GLN A 654 -26.50 45.73 60.45
CA GLN A 654 -27.14 46.68 61.36
C GLN A 654 -28.48 47.13 60.79
N ALA A 655 -29.52 46.32 61.03
CA ALA A 655 -30.86 46.53 60.50
C ALA A 655 -31.75 47.44 61.38
N GLN A 656 -31.29 47.86 62.56
CA GLN A 656 -32.08 48.69 63.46
C GLN A 656 -31.19 49.53 64.37
N ALA A 657 -31.69 50.70 64.75
CA ALA A 657 -31.03 51.59 65.70
C ALA A 657 -32.06 52.17 66.68
N THR A 658 -31.70 52.19 67.96
CA THR A 658 -32.54 52.68 69.05
C THR A 658 -31.89 53.90 69.69
N VAL A 659 -32.65 54.98 69.83
CA VAL A 659 -32.26 56.17 70.58
C VAL A 659 -33.09 56.22 71.87
N ASN A 660 -32.44 56.25 73.02
CA ASN A 660 -33.09 56.38 74.32
C ASN A 660 -33.12 57.84 74.75
N ILE A 661 -34.29 58.35 75.13
CA ILE A 661 -34.50 59.70 75.64
C ILE A 661 -34.73 59.56 77.14
N ASN A 662 -33.72 59.93 77.92
CA ASN A 662 -33.73 59.79 79.37
C ASN A 662 -34.27 61.06 80.04
N ASP A 663 -34.97 60.86 81.15
CA ASP A 663 -35.45 61.92 82.05
C ASP A 663 -34.27 62.39 82.92
N ASP A 664 -33.85 63.66 82.79
CA ASP A 664 -32.72 64.25 83.54
C ASP A 664 -33.13 65.22 84.66
N ASP A 665 -34.43 65.30 84.95
CA ASP A 665 -34.99 66.19 85.96
C ASP A 665 -34.75 65.67 87.40
N GLN A 666 -34.09 66.47 88.24
CA GLN A 666 -33.76 66.10 89.62
C GLN A 666 -34.85 66.49 90.64
N THR A 667 -35.15 65.59 91.58
CA THR A 667 -35.95 65.90 92.78
C THR A 667 -35.08 66.59 93.84
N MET A 668 -35.33 67.87 94.13
CA MET A 668 -34.62 68.61 95.19
C MET A 668 -35.03 68.10 96.58
N THR A 669 -34.21 67.24 97.19
CA THR A 669 -34.31 66.88 98.60
C THR A 669 -33.33 67.72 99.43
N VAL A 670 -33.86 68.63 100.26
CA VAL A 670 -33.08 69.50 101.14
C VAL A 670 -32.51 68.68 102.30
N ALA A 671 -31.17 68.58 102.40
CA ALA A 671 -30.48 67.92 103.51
C ALA A 671 -30.42 68.83 104.77
N PRO A 672 -30.80 68.35 105.98
CA PRO A 672 -30.64 69.10 107.23
C PRO A 672 -29.18 69.09 107.74
N VAL A 673 -28.69 70.26 108.15
CA VAL A 673 -27.36 70.51 108.74
C VAL A 673 -27.30 69.95 110.18
N PRO A 674 -26.28 69.15 110.58
CA PRO A 674 -26.15 68.63 111.94
C PRO A 674 -25.46 69.62 112.88
N THR A 675 -25.83 69.66 114.17
CA THR A 675 -25.00 69.92 115.39
C THR A 675 -25.90 70.39 116.57
N LEU A 676 -25.69 70.09 117.86
CA LEU A 676 -24.68 69.37 118.63
C LEU A 676 -25.37 68.43 119.64
N GLY A 677 -24.84 67.22 119.86
CA GLY A 677 -25.36 66.27 120.86
C GLY A 677 -25.02 66.65 122.31
N GLN A 678 -25.87 66.21 123.25
CA GLN A 678 -25.90 66.59 124.68
C GLN A 678 -24.55 66.57 125.42
N TRP A 679 -23.57 65.78 124.98
CA TRP A 679 -22.22 65.75 125.56
C TRP A 679 -21.44 67.05 125.36
N ALA A 680 -21.64 67.75 124.24
CA ALA A 680 -20.97 69.02 123.98
C ALA A 680 -21.50 70.15 124.89
N MET A 681 -22.77 70.09 125.30
CA MET A 681 -23.35 71.02 126.28
C MET A 681 -22.88 70.73 127.71
N MET A 682 -22.57 69.46 128.03
CA MET A 682 -22.06 69.06 129.35
C MET A 682 -20.59 69.49 129.55
N ILE A 683 -19.78 69.48 128.49
CA ILE A 683 -18.39 69.99 128.53
C ILE A 683 -18.36 71.53 128.63
N LEU A 684 -19.28 72.23 127.95
CA LEU A 684 -19.37 73.69 128.01
C LEU A 684 -19.81 74.20 129.40
N SER A 685 -20.63 73.44 130.14
CA SER A 685 -21.06 73.81 131.50
C SER A 685 -19.98 73.56 132.57
N ILE A 686 -19.10 72.57 132.40
CA ILE A 686 -17.93 72.34 133.27
C ILE A 686 -16.84 73.41 133.04
N LEU A 687 -16.71 73.92 131.81
CA LEU A 687 -15.78 75.02 131.46
C LEU A 687 -16.21 76.38 132.05
N VAL A 688 -17.51 76.65 132.19
CA VAL A 688 -18.01 77.88 132.84
C VAL A 688 -17.88 77.82 134.37
N ALA A 689 -18.04 76.64 134.98
CA ALA A 689 -17.86 76.45 136.42
C ALA A 689 -16.39 76.56 136.88
N SER A 690 -15.43 76.19 136.03
CA SER A 690 -13.99 76.26 136.35
C SER A 690 -13.40 77.67 136.22
N ILE A 691 -14.00 78.56 135.41
CA ILE A 691 -13.61 79.97 135.30
C ILE A 691 -14.13 80.81 136.50
N GLY A 692 -15.28 80.44 137.07
CA GLY A 692 -15.86 81.12 138.26
C GLY A 692 -15.10 80.87 139.57
N VAL A 693 -14.40 79.74 139.71
CA VAL A 693 -13.61 79.39 140.92
C VAL A 693 -12.15 79.87 140.83
N GLY A 694 -11.67 80.22 139.63
CA GLY A 694 -10.31 80.72 139.41
C GLY A 694 -10.11 82.23 139.67
N LEU A 695 -11.18 83.04 139.63
CA LEU A 695 -11.08 84.50 139.78
C LEU A 695 -11.38 85.03 141.20
N SER A 696 -11.73 84.18 142.18
CA SER A 696 -11.94 84.60 143.58
C SER A 696 -10.75 84.30 144.52
N ARG A 697 -9.63 83.74 144.02
CA ARG A 697 -8.44 83.39 144.82
C ARG A 697 -7.16 84.20 144.56
N ARG A 698 -7.22 85.32 143.81
CA ARG A 698 -6.10 86.27 143.72
C ARG A 698 -6.61 87.71 143.68
N GLN A 699 -6.67 88.35 144.86
CA GLN A 699 -6.58 89.79 145.17
C GLN A 699 -7.18 89.99 146.59
N LEU A 700 -6.69 89.25 147.59
CA LEU A 700 -5.78 89.83 148.59
C LEU A 700 -4.47 90.39 147.99
N ARG A 701 -4.18 91.66 148.35
CA ARG A 701 -2.91 92.41 148.22
C ARG A 701 -2.57 92.84 146.78
N LYS A 702 -2.65 94.11 146.39
CA LYS A 702 -2.82 95.40 147.08
C LYS A 702 -3.67 96.30 146.20
#